data_AF-A0A938D388-F1
#
_entry.id   AF-A0A938D388-F1
#
_cell.length_a   1.000
_cell.length_b   1.000
_cell.length_c   1.000
_cell.angle_alpha   90.00
_cell.angle_beta   90.00
_cell.angle_gamma   90.00
#
_symmetry.space_group_name_H-M   'P 1'
#
loop_
_entity.id
_entity.type
_entity.pdbx_description
1 polymer ?
#
loop_
_entity_poly.entity_id
_entity_poly.type
_entity_poly.pdbx_seq_one_letter_code
_entity_poly.pdbx_strand_id
1 'polypeptide(L)'
;MPRKKANAAAEQPADIDRVPVQAVPDPILSSPFKEPEEHWLYEGGVPQKNSGRRKAGYYYKTERTGSRQSELFAEENRDDLPLVNALRADVKRWRESGYRGASEVTKDLLRHWRDEKRSRRLFFCQLEAVETLIYLLELRIPGRSSRTGFKDFELTDADLKRLLAGEPPQGLGSRESAAYPTLCDQPADAAWQPLRRLGCKMATGSGKTVVMAMTIAWAFCNRGRNPMSSDYPNAVLVCAPNLTVKNRLAVLRPEDPANYYAAFDIVPLKYREYLQQGKVLVTNWHVFGLKSPHSEGGTSYKVVNKGEEDERAFTIARLGELAQCLPLLVLNDEGHHCWRPKANDGDAEVVAGDTKEERKRFEEEAEEARVWLDGLDRINNSGLLGKDDRGTPRCGVLATIDLSATPFYLAGSGFPEGAPFPWLVSDFGLVDAIESGIVKIPRIPIKQVTPGGGTGPTDDAGRPDPEYFRLWDHMVERMGTTDRLTKTSWKPEALYREAQGALATLYAQWKKRYEQYREAVLNRTSEVIPPAMIVVCPDTDTAQLFYEKISGERLVGEGKTAETVYDATDFPELKNEEGKTHTFRIDSMLLSALSGDEEATKDERVAKMREIIDTIGKPGKPGEFVRCVVSVSMLTEGWDANNVTQILGVRPFRSQLLCEQVVGRGLRRRSYAVRDNGMLEPEYVDVYG
;
A
#
# COMPACT_ATOMS: atom_id res chain seq x y z
N MET A 1 -77.92 2.38 11.24
CA MET A 1 -76.71 1.60 10.89
C MET A 1 -75.95 2.34 9.80
N PRO A 2 -74.80 2.99 10.09
CA PRO A 2 -74.10 3.77 9.08
C PRO A 2 -73.00 2.96 8.39
N ARG A 3 -72.95 3.17 7.06
CA ARG A 3 -71.97 2.64 6.10
C ARG A 3 -70.60 3.30 6.29
N LYS A 4 -69.54 2.50 6.29
CA LYS A 4 -68.13 2.96 6.22
C LYS A 4 -67.89 3.70 4.90
N LYS A 5 -67.43 4.96 4.98
CA LYS A 5 -66.77 5.68 3.88
C LYS A 5 -65.27 5.65 4.11
N ALA A 6 -64.55 5.28 3.04
CA ALA A 6 -63.11 5.39 2.92
C ALA A 6 -62.68 6.86 2.92
N ASN A 7 -61.59 7.18 3.62
CA ASN A 7 -60.86 8.44 3.47
C ASN A 7 -59.45 8.12 3.00
N ALA A 8 -59.06 8.80 1.92
CA ALA A 8 -57.77 8.77 1.27
C ALA A 8 -56.66 9.26 2.21
N ALA A 9 -55.58 8.48 2.29
CA ALA A 9 -54.31 8.96 2.82
C ALA A 9 -53.54 9.64 1.69
N ALA A 10 -53.10 10.87 1.95
CA ALA A 10 -52.32 11.69 1.04
C ALA A 10 -51.00 10.99 0.64
N GLU A 11 -50.70 11.01 -0.66
CA GLU A 11 -49.41 10.62 -1.20
C GLU A 11 -48.31 11.55 -0.66
N GLN A 12 -47.30 10.95 -0.03
CA GLN A 12 -46.02 11.61 0.21
C GLN A 12 -45.19 11.59 -1.08
N PRO A 13 -44.45 12.66 -1.40
CA PRO A 13 -43.64 12.71 -2.61
C PRO A 13 -42.52 11.68 -2.56
N ALA A 14 -42.22 11.08 -3.72
CA ALA A 14 -41.17 10.09 -3.90
C ALA A 14 -39.80 10.60 -3.43
N ASP A 15 -39.24 9.92 -2.44
CA ASP A 15 -37.93 10.17 -1.85
C ASP A 15 -36.81 9.90 -2.87
N ILE A 16 -35.94 10.90 -3.07
CA ILE A 16 -34.89 10.99 -4.10
C ILE A 16 -33.55 10.41 -3.59
N ASP A 17 -33.53 9.63 -2.51
CA ASP A 17 -32.29 9.32 -1.77
C ASP A 17 -31.89 7.83 -1.81
N ARG A 18 -31.70 7.24 -3.01
CA ARG A 18 -31.04 5.91 -3.15
C ARG A 18 -29.67 6.01 -3.80
N VAL A 19 -28.70 6.37 -2.94
CA VAL A 19 -27.24 6.26 -3.04
C VAL A 19 -26.78 4.93 -3.65
N PRO A 20 -25.61 4.84 -4.32
CA PRO A 20 -25.19 3.64 -5.05
C PRO A 20 -25.22 2.38 -4.19
N VAL A 21 -25.93 1.37 -4.69
CA VAL A 21 -26.32 0.16 -3.97
C VAL A 21 -25.07 -0.68 -3.68
N GLN A 22 -24.66 -0.72 -2.42
CA GLN A 22 -23.68 -1.68 -1.92
C GLN A 22 -24.01 -3.11 -2.39
N ALA A 23 -23.02 -3.89 -2.82
CA ALA A 23 -23.27 -5.25 -3.35
C ALA A 23 -24.00 -6.17 -2.35
N VAL A 24 -23.84 -5.90 -1.04
CA VAL A 24 -24.54 -6.54 0.07
C VAL A 24 -25.01 -5.48 1.08
N PRO A 25 -26.09 -5.68 1.84
CA PRO A 25 -26.55 -4.68 2.84
C PRO A 25 -25.58 -4.45 4.01
N ASP A 26 -24.95 -5.50 4.53
CA ASP A 26 -23.94 -5.43 5.60
C ASP A 26 -22.63 -6.06 5.10
N PRO A 27 -21.59 -5.26 4.83
CA PRO A 27 -20.35 -5.76 4.24
C PRO A 27 -19.37 -6.25 5.32
N ILE A 28 -19.57 -5.87 6.59
CA ILE A 28 -18.71 -6.23 7.72
C ILE A 28 -19.29 -7.49 8.35
N LEU A 29 -18.61 -8.60 8.14
CA LEU A 29 -19.00 -9.92 8.65
C LEU A 29 -18.27 -10.29 9.94
N SER A 30 -17.05 -9.79 10.12
CA SER A 30 -16.13 -10.25 11.16
C SER A 30 -15.69 -9.11 12.08
N SER A 31 -15.44 -9.45 13.34
CA SER A 31 -14.77 -8.53 14.27
C SER A 31 -13.31 -8.34 13.83
N PRO A 32 -12.75 -7.12 13.84
CA PRO A 32 -11.36 -6.86 13.45
C PRO A 32 -10.31 -7.51 14.38
N PHE A 33 -10.74 -7.98 15.56
CA PHE A 33 -9.89 -8.56 16.60
C PHE A 33 -9.93 -10.09 16.65
N LYS A 34 -10.75 -10.74 15.82
CA LYS A 34 -10.93 -12.20 15.80
C LYS A 34 -10.58 -12.76 14.42
N GLU A 35 -10.28 -14.06 14.38
CA GLU A 35 -10.14 -14.76 13.09
C GLU A 35 -11.46 -14.66 12.32
N PRO A 36 -11.45 -14.33 11.01
CA PRO A 36 -12.67 -14.32 10.21
C PRO A 36 -13.31 -15.71 10.15
N GLU A 37 -14.59 -15.79 10.50
CA GLU A 37 -15.36 -17.04 10.53
C GLU A 37 -16.34 -17.14 9.36
N GLU A 38 -16.54 -16.06 8.61
CA GLU A 38 -17.45 -15.97 7.47
C GLU A 38 -16.87 -15.03 6.42
N HIS A 39 -17.19 -15.27 5.15
CA HIS A 39 -16.74 -14.43 4.03
C HIS A 39 -17.77 -14.41 2.90
N TRP A 40 -17.78 -13.35 2.08
CA TRP A 40 -18.59 -13.28 0.87
C TRP A 40 -17.89 -13.96 -0.31
N LEU A 41 -18.61 -14.84 -1.01
CA LEU A 41 -18.22 -15.39 -2.31
C LEU A 41 -19.14 -14.80 -3.38
N TYR A 42 -18.57 -14.23 -4.43
CA TYR A 42 -19.34 -13.66 -5.53
C TYR A 42 -19.33 -14.65 -6.70
N GLU A 43 -20.42 -15.41 -6.87
CA GLU A 43 -20.61 -16.33 -7.99
C GLU A 43 -21.56 -15.69 -9.01
N GLY A 44 -21.10 -15.49 -10.25
CA GLY A 44 -21.89 -14.80 -11.28
C GLY A 44 -22.28 -13.37 -10.91
N GLY A 45 -21.54 -12.72 -10.01
CA GLY A 45 -21.85 -11.39 -9.47
C GLY A 45 -22.88 -11.37 -8.33
N VAL A 46 -23.39 -12.53 -7.92
CA VAL A 46 -24.31 -12.65 -6.78
C VAL A 46 -23.53 -12.98 -5.50
N PRO A 47 -23.67 -12.17 -4.43
CA PRO A 47 -23.01 -12.45 -3.16
C PRO A 47 -23.66 -13.62 -2.44
N GLN A 48 -22.86 -14.61 -2.08
CA GLN A 48 -23.22 -15.73 -1.21
C GLN A 48 -22.36 -15.70 0.05
N LYS A 49 -22.98 -15.93 1.20
CA LYS A 49 -22.27 -15.97 2.48
C LYS A 49 -21.75 -17.38 2.73
N ASN A 50 -20.43 -17.52 2.84
CA ASN A 50 -19.79 -18.79 3.11
C ASN A 50 -19.22 -18.84 4.54
N SER A 51 -19.30 -20.02 5.14
CA SER A 51 -18.72 -20.30 6.44
C SER A 51 -17.22 -20.58 6.34
N GLY A 52 -16.50 -20.24 7.40
CA GLY A 52 -15.07 -20.38 7.51
C GLY A 52 -14.29 -19.22 6.91
N ARG A 53 -12.99 -19.25 7.16
CA ARG A 53 -12.06 -18.25 6.65
C ARG A 53 -11.79 -18.42 5.16
N ARG A 54 -11.73 -17.30 4.42
CA ARG A 54 -11.34 -17.28 3.02
C ARG A 54 -9.93 -17.88 2.82
N LYS A 55 -9.81 -18.86 1.92
CA LYS A 55 -8.51 -19.38 1.48
C LYS A 55 -7.69 -18.28 0.83
N ALA A 56 -6.41 -18.18 1.20
CA ALA A 56 -5.47 -17.25 0.58
C ALA A 56 -5.28 -17.62 -0.89
N GLY A 57 -5.34 -16.61 -1.77
CA GLY A 57 -5.23 -16.77 -3.21
C GLY A 57 -5.10 -15.40 -3.89
N TYR A 58 -4.88 -15.43 -5.20
CA TYR A 58 -4.82 -14.24 -6.04
C TYR A 58 -5.54 -14.48 -7.35
N TYR A 59 -5.99 -13.39 -7.97
CA TYR A 59 -6.59 -13.40 -9.30
C TYR A 59 -5.54 -12.89 -10.29
N TYR A 60 -5.50 -13.49 -11.47
CA TYR A 60 -4.62 -13.07 -12.55
C TYR A 60 -5.32 -13.18 -13.90
N LYS A 61 -4.84 -12.40 -14.86
CA LYS A 61 -5.26 -12.48 -16.26
C LYS A 61 -4.23 -13.34 -16.99
N THR A 62 -4.67 -14.38 -17.71
CA THR A 62 -3.78 -15.09 -18.62
C THR A 62 -3.66 -14.32 -19.93
N GLU A 63 -2.44 -14.04 -20.38
CA GLU A 63 -2.18 -13.69 -21.77
C GLU A 63 -2.29 -14.96 -22.61
N ARG A 64 -3.48 -15.31 -23.10
CA ARG A 64 -3.57 -16.30 -24.18
C ARG A 64 -3.22 -15.63 -25.51
N THR A 65 -2.16 -16.16 -26.10
CA THR A 65 -1.51 -15.79 -27.36
C THR A 65 -2.48 -15.67 -28.55
N GLY A 66 -2.16 -14.68 -29.40
CA GLY A 66 -2.48 -14.52 -30.82
C GLY A 66 -3.56 -15.39 -31.48
N SER A 67 -4.50 -14.69 -32.12
CA SER A 67 -5.47 -15.14 -33.12
C SER A 67 -6.74 -15.86 -32.62
N ARG A 68 -7.70 -15.05 -32.14
CA ARG A 68 -9.09 -15.08 -32.59
C ARG A 68 -9.85 -13.87 -32.03
N GLN A 69 -10.59 -13.20 -32.90
CA GLN A 69 -11.54 -12.16 -32.54
C GLN A 69 -12.51 -12.68 -31.47
N SER A 70 -12.85 -11.79 -30.54
CA SER A 70 -13.88 -11.93 -29.49
C SER A 70 -13.42 -12.64 -28.24
N GLU A 71 -13.14 -11.87 -27.18
CA GLU A 71 -13.64 -12.07 -25.81
C GLU A 71 -12.96 -11.06 -24.87
N LEU A 72 -13.69 -9.99 -24.55
CA LEU A 72 -13.34 -8.94 -23.58
C LEU A 72 -13.49 -9.39 -22.11
N PHE A 73 -13.74 -10.68 -21.90
CA PHE A 73 -13.73 -11.34 -20.61
C PHE A 73 -12.55 -12.30 -20.58
N ALA A 74 -11.34 -11.79 -20.32
CA ALA A 74 -10.29 -12.68 -19.84
C ALA A 74 -10.84 -13.35 -18.57
N GLU A 75 -11.09 -14.66 -18.61
CA GLU A 75 -11.48 -15.44 -17.43
C GLU A 75 -10.49 -15.10 -16.31
N GLU A 76 -10.95 -14.42 -15.25
CA GLU A 76 -10.13 -14.14 -14.08
C GLU A 76 -9.82 -15.49 -13.43
N ASN A 77 -8.62 -15.99 -13.69
CA ASN A 77 -8.17 -17.24 -13.11
C ASN A 77 -7.78 -16.94 -11.66
N ARG A 78 -8.18 -17.81 -10.74
CA ARG A 78 -7.80 -17.74 -9.33
C ARG A 78 -6.81 -18.85 -9.02
N ASP A 79 -5.65 -18.47 -8.54
CA ASP A 79 -4.67 -19.39 -7.99
C ASP A 79 -4.65 -19.29 -6.46
N ASP A 80 -4.49 -20.43 -5.79
CA ASP A 80 -4.31 -20.49 -4.34
C ASP A 80 -2.88 -20.08 -3.95
N LEU A 81 -2.72 -19.60 -2.71
CA LEU A 81 -1.42 -19.40 -2.06
C LEU A 81 -1.15 -20.56 -1.10
N PRO A 82 -0.64 -21.71 -1.59
CA PRO A 82 -0.56 -22.96 -0.82
C PRO A 82 0.34 -22.83 0.41
N LEU A 83 1.49 -22.15 0.30
CA LEU A 83 2.39 -21.90 1.42
C LEU A 83 1.71 -21.11 2.55
N VAL A 84 0.98 -20.05 2.20
CA VAL A 84 0.26 -19.23 3.18
C VAL A 84 -0.84 -20.04 3.87
N ASN A 85 -1.61 -20.83 3.11
CA ASN A 85 -2.66 -21.66 3.67
C ASN A 85 -2.10 -22.76 4.61
N ALA A 86 -0.99 -23.39 4.26
CA ALA A 86 -0.29 -24.34 5.13
C ALA A 86 0.22 -23.67 6.43
N LEU A 87 0.84 -22.49 6.31
CA LEU A 87 1.31 -21.73 7.45
C LEU A 87 0.18 -21.26 8.38
N ARG A 88 -0.96 -20.83 7.84
CA ARG A 88 -2.14 -20.47 8.65
C ARG A 88 -2.58 -21.63 9.55
N ALA A 89 -2.63 -22.85 9.02
CA ALA A 89 -2.98 -24.05 9.79
C ALA A 89 -1.93 -24.36 10.89
N ASP A 90 -0.65 -24.36 10.53
CA ASP A 90 0.45 -24.62 11.47
C ASP A 90 0.52 -23.58 12.59
N VAL A 91 0.38 -22.29 12.26
CA VAL A 91 0.41 -21.17 13.21
C VAL A 91 -0.82 -21.19 14.11
N LYS A 92 -2.01 -21.49 13.57
CA LYS A 92 -3.23 -21.65 14.37
C LYS A 92 -3.05 -22.73 15.45
N ARG A 93 -2.55 -23.90 15.06
CA ARG A 93 -2.26 -24.99 16.01
C ARG A 93 -1.19 -24.59 17.04
N TRP A 94 -0.14 -23.89 16.61
CA TRP A 94 0.89 -23.38 17.52
C TRP A 94 0.33 -22.40 18.55
N ARG A 95 -0.53 -21.48 18.12
CA ARG A 95 -1.26 -20.53 18.97
C ARG A 95 -2.15 -21.26 19.99
N GLU A 96 -2.97 -22.21 19.55
CA GLU A 96 -3.87 -23.00 20.40
C GLU A 96 -3.10 -23.85 21.43
N SER A 97 -1.87 -24.24 21.13
CA SER A 97 -1.01 -24.97 22.06
C SER A 97 -0.46 -24.13 23.23
N GLY A 98 -0.67 -22.80 23.20
CA GLY A 98 -0.01 -21.86 24.10
C GLY A 98 1.43 -21.56 23.69
N TYR A 99 1.72 -21.55 22.38
CA TYR A 99 3.03 -21.26 21.80
C TYR A 99 4.14 -22.21 22.28
N ARG A 100 3.89 -23.52 22.27
CA ARG A 100 4.89 -24.53 22.69
C ARG A 100 6.20 -24.38 21.91
N GLY A 101 7.30 -24.58 22.61
CA GLY A 101 8.66 -24.49 22.05
C GLY A 101 9.25 -23.08 21.94
N ALA A 102 8.42 -22.03 22.00
CA ALA A 102 8.86 -20.64 21.98
C ALA A 102 9.60 -20.25 23.27
N SER A 103 10.43 -19.21 23.19
CA SER A 103 11.08 -18.59 24.34
C SER A 103 10.06 -17.98 25.30
N GLU A 104 10.43 -17.82 26.58
CA GLU A 104 9.55 -17.18 27.56
C GLU A 104 9.28 -15.71 27.23
N VAL A 105 10.26 -14.99 26.66
CA VAL A 105 10.06 -13.61 26.20
C VAL A 105 9.02 -13.56 25.09
N THR A 106 9.13 -14.46 24.12
CA THR A 106 8.18 -14.57 23.00
C THR A 106 6.78 -14.90 23.48
N LYS A 107 6.61 -15.86 24.40
CA LYS A 107 5.31 -16.17 25.01
C LYS A 107 4.73 -14.98 25.76
N ASP A 108 5.55 -14.22 26.46
CA ASP A 108 5.09 -13.05 27.21
C ASP A 108 4.66 -11.92 26.29
N LEU A 109 5.40 -11.66 25.21
CA LEU A 109 5.01 -10.69 24.18
C LEU A 109 3.70 -11.10 23.50
N LEU A 110 3.58 -12.35 23.07
CA LEU A 110 2.37 -12.85 22.40
C LEU A 110 1.13 -12.81 23.32
N ARG A 111 1.30 -13.18 24.61
CA ARG A 111 0.24 -13.03 25.63
C ARG A 111 -0.13 -11.57 25.85
N HIS A 112 0.86 -10.68 25.94
CA HIS A 112 0.64 -9.24 26.09
C HIS A 112 -0.14 -8.65 24.91
N TRP A 113 0.19 -9.05 23.68
CA TRP A 113 -0.47 -8.56 22.46
C TRP A 113 -1.89 -9.08 22.30
N ARG A 114 -2.18 -10.29 22.78
CA ARG A 114 -3.51 -10.90 22.74
C ARG A 114 -4.41 -10.56 23.92
N ASP A 115 -3.91 -9.83 24.92
CA ASP A 115 -4.73 -9.43 26.05
C ASP A 115 -5.89 -8.52 25.59
N GLU A 116 -7.11 -8.96 25.82
CA GLU A 116 -8.32 -8.21 25.44
C GLU A 116 -8.55 -6.99 26.33
N LYS A 117 -7.88 -6.91 27.49
CA LYS A 117 -7.97 -5.80 28.45
C LYS A 117 -7.09 -4.61 28.10
N ARG A 118 -6.29 -4.70 27.04
CA ARG A 118 -5.47 -3.59 26.56
C ARG A 118 -6.36 -2.40 26.22
N SER A 119 -5.91 -1.20 26.57
CA SER A 119 -6.56 0.04 26.15
C SER A 119 -6.70 0.14 24.63
N ARG A 120 -5.70 -0.37 23.90
CA ARG A 120 -5.69 -0.47 22.45
C ARG A 120 -5.46 -1.91 22.03
N ARG A 121 -6.53 -2.58 21.61
CA ARG A 121 -6.48 -3.93 21.05
C ARG A 121 -5.81 -3.91 19.67
N LEU A 122 -5.03 -4.95 19.39
CA LEU A 122 -4.37 -5.16 18.10
C LEU A 122 -5.28 -5.97 17.18
N PHE A 123 -5.24 -5.67 15.89
CA PHE A 123 -6.08 -6.39 14.92
C PHE A 123 -5.59 -7.83 14.74
N PHE A 124 -6.52 -8.73 14.41
CA PHE A 124 -6.21 -10.13 14.16
C PHE A 124 -5.15 -10.27 13.05
N CYS A 125 -5.26 -9.51 11.96
CA CYS A 125 -4.31 -9.54 10.86
C CYS A 125 -2.89 -9.13 11.27
N GLN A 126 -2.75 -8.20 12.24
CA GLN A 126 -1.45 -7.79 12.78
C GLN A 126 -0.83 -8.92 13.62
N LEU A 127 -1.65 -9.52 14.48
CA LEU A 127 -1.25 -10.63 15.33
C LEU A 127 -0.84 -11.85 14.50
N GLU A 128 -1.60 -12.20 13.48
CA GLU A 128 -1.28 -13.34 12.62
C GLU A 128 -0.01 -13.12 11.80
N ALA A 129 0.17 -11.92 11.22
CA ALA A 129 1.37 -11.62 10.46
C ALA A 129 2.62 -11.78 11.34
N VAL A 130 2.64 -11.17 12.53
CA VAL A 130 3.79 -11.31 13.44
C VAL A 130 3.94 -12.72 13.99
N GLU A 131 2.86 -13.43 14.29
CA GLU A 131 2.92 -14.82 14.76
C GLU A 131 3.54 -15.73 13.70
N THR A 132 3.17 -15.55 12.43
CA THR A 132 3.76 -16.30 11.31
C THR A 132 5.25 -16.01 11.18
N LEU A 133 5.65 -14.73 11.26
CA LEU A 133 7.06 -14.33 11.21
C LEU A 133 7.87 -14.94 12.37
N ILE A 134 7.38 -14.83 13.61
CA ILE A 134 8.03 -15.39 14.79
C ILE A 134 8.10 -16.91 14.71
N TYR A 135 7.02 -17.57 14.30
CA TYR A 135 6.97 -19.01 14.14
C TYR A 135 8.05 -19.51 13.18
N LEU A 136 8.21 -18.82 12.05
CA LEU A 136 9.27 -19.13 11.08
C LEU A 136 10.66 -18.82 11.62
N LEU A 137 10.90 -17.59 12.11
CA LEU A 137 12.23 -17.11 12.48
C LEU A 137 12.76 -17.73 13.77
N GLU A 138 11.91 -18.01 14.75
CA GLU A 138 12.34 -18.55 16.04
C GLU A 138 12.39 -20.07 16.07
N LEU A 139 11.44 -20.72 15.39
CA LEU A 139 11.22 -22.17 15.50
C LEU A 139 11.56 -22.92 14.22
N ARG A 140 10.90 -22.61 13.10
CA ARG A 140 10.98 -23.47 11.92
C ARG A 140 12.31 -23.33 11.17
N ILE A 141 12.69 -22.11 10.78
CA ILE A 141 13.93 -21.84 10.02
C ILE A 141 15.18 -22.29 10.79
N PRO A 142 15.30 -22.07 12.12
CA PRO A 142 16.44 -22.60 12.88
C PRO A 142 16.42 -24.12 13.12
N GLY A 143 15.45 -24.87 12.58
CA GLY A 143 15.36 -26.33 12.72
C GLY A 143 14.90 -26.81 14.10
N ARG A 144 14.07 -26.02 14.79
CA ARG A 144 13.60 -26.31 16.17
C ARG A 144 12.15 -26.82 16.20
N SER A 145 11.65 -27.34 15.09
CA SER A 145 10.30 -27.89 14.95
C SER A 145 9.96 -28.90 16.05
N SER A 146 10.93 -29.74 16.46
CA SER A 146 10.77 -30.73 17.53
C SER A 146 10.38 -30.12 18.89
N ARG A 147 10.74 -28.87 19.17
CA ARG A 147 10.38 -28.16 20.42
C ARG A 147 8.88 -27.89 20.54
N THR A 148 8.16 -27.89 19.42
CA THR A 148 6.70 -27.72 19.42
C THR A 148 5.98 -28.98 19.91
N GLY A 149 6.61 -30.15 19.76
CA GLY A 149 6.01 -31.47 20.00
C GLY A 149 5.02 -31.91 18.92
N PHE A 150 4.84 -31.15 17.84
CA PHE A 150 4.00 -31.54 16.70
C PHE A 150 4.76 -32.52 15.79
N LYS A 151 4.01 -33.40 15.13
CA LYS A 151 4.53 -34.37 14.16
C LYS A 151 4.03 -34.09 12.75
N ASP A 152 2.78 -33.68 12.62
CA ASP A 152 2.10 -33.55 11.33
C ASP A 152 2.04 -32.09 10.88
N PHE A 153 3.10 -31.57 10.28
CA PHE A 153 3.15 -30.20 9.77
C PHE A 153 2.59 -30.10 8.35
N GLU A 154 1.76 -29.10 8.08
CA GLU A 154 1.31 -28.80 6.72
C GLU A 154 2.48 -28.32 5.86
N LEU A 155 3.31 -27.43 6.42
CA LEU A 155 4.63 -27.14 5.86
C LEU A 155 5.65 -28.07 6.51
N THR A 156 6.05 -29.14 5.81
CA THR A 156 7.04 -30.08 6.34
C THR A 156 8.43 -29.44 6.46
N ASP A 157 9.29 -29.95 7.34
CA ASP A 157 10.68 -29.47 7.45
C ASP A 157 11.48 -29.73 6.15
N ALA A 158 11.13 -30.79 5.41
CA ALA A 158 11.70 -31.09 4.11
C ALA A 158 11.32 -30.03 3.07
N ASP A 159 10.03 -29.67 2.99
CA ASP A 159 9.56 -28.61 2.09
C ASP A 159 10.17 -27.27 2.47
N LEU A 160 10.19 -26.90 3.76
CA LEU A 160 10.81 -25.65 4.20
C LEU A 160 12.28 -25.56 3.81
N LYS A 161 13.04 -26.65 3.93
CA LYS A 161 14.44 -26.69 3.51
C LYS A 161 14.59 -26.43 2.00
N ARG A 162 13.68 -26.97 1.19
CA ARG A 162 13.65 -26.74 -0.27
C ARG A 162 13.29 -25.30 -0.62
N LEU A 163 12.26 -24.74 0.03
CA LEU A 163 11.90 -23.33 -0.13
C LEU A 163 13.05 -22.38 0.23
N LEU A 164 13.81 -22.69 1.29
CA LEU A 164 15.00 -21.92 1.70
C LEU A 164 16.19 -22.09 0.76
N ALA A 165 16.22 -23.16 -0.05
CA ALA A 165 17.25 -23.42 -1.07
C ALA A 165 16.84 -22.94 -2.47
N GLY A 166 15.65 -22.33 -2.62
CA GLY A 166 15.14 -21.96 -3.94
C GLY A 166 14.71 -23.16 -4.78
N GLU A 167 14.30 -24.25 -4.14
CA GLU A 167 13.82 -25.47 -4.80
C GLU A 167 12.29 -25.60 -4.63
N PRO A 168 11.58 -26.17 -5.63
CA PRO A 168 10.13 -26.35 -5.55
C PRO A 168 9.75 -27.29 -4.41
N PRO A 169 8.69 -27.04 -3.63
CA PRO A 169 8.23 -27.96 -2.59
C PRO A 169 7.72 -29.29 -3.19
N GLN A 170 7.66 -30.32 -2.35
CA GLN A 170 7.13 -31.64 -2.66
C GLN A 170 5.64 -31.74 -2.29
N GLY A 171 5.25 -31.23 -1.12
CA GLY A 171 3.91 -31.39 -0.54
C GLY A 171 2.92 -30.22 -0.74
N LEU A 172 3.39 -29.06 -1.21
CA LEU A 172 2.56 -27.88 -1.47
C LEU A 172 2.29 -27.80 -2.99
N GLY A 173 1.07 -28.10 -3.45
CA GLY A 173 0.70 -28.09 -4.89
C GLY A 173 0.89 -26.73 -5.58
N SER A 174 0.82 -26.54 -6.91
CA SER A 174 0.82 -27.46 -8.06
C SER A 174 2.17 -27.40 -8.77
N ARG A 175 2.57 -28.48 -9.45
CA ARG A 175 3.76 -28.52 -10.33
C ARG A 175 3.56 -27.78 -11.66
N GLU A 176 2.42 -27.13 -11.84
CA GLU A 176 1.91 -26.70 -13.16
C GLU A 176 1.97 -25.19 -13.37
N SER A 177 2.18 -24.36 -12.34
CA SER A 177 2.46 -22.93 -12.53
C SER A 177 3.96 -22.68 -12.72
N ALA A 178 4.30 -21.73 -13.59
CA ALA A 178 5.69 -21.34 -13.86
C ALA A 178 6.41 -20.68 -12.66
N ALA A 179 5.73 -20.51 -11.52
CA ALA A 179 6.25 -19.88 -10.30
C ALA A 179 5.76 -20.63 -9.06
N TYR A 180 6.65 -21.34 -8.39
CA TYR A 180 6.40 -22.01 -7.11
C TYR A 180 6.77 -21.08 -5.94
N PRO A 181 6.20 -21.27 -4.74
CA PRO A 181 6.62 -20.50 -3.58
C PRO A 181 8.10 -20.77 -3.26
N THR A 182 8.86 -19.76 -2.89
CA THR A 182 10.26 -19.87 -2.45
C THR A 182 10.54 -18.82 -1.40
N LEU A 183 11.41 -19.11 -0.43
CA LEU A 183 11.88 -18.14 0.58
C LEU A 183 13.30 -17.64 0.27
N CYS A 184 13.82 -18.00 -0.90
CA CYS A 184 15.15 -17.71 -1.38
C CYS A 184 15.05 -16.78 -2.59
N ASP A 185 15.64 -15.59 -2.46
CA ASP A 185 15.80 -14.63 -3.54
C ASP A 185 17.27 -14.62 -3.98
N GLN A 186 17.53 -15.23 -5.13
CA GLN A 186 18.87 -15.46 -5.65
C GLN A 186 19.38 -14.19 -6.38
N PRO A 187 20.56 -13.65 -5.99
CA PRO A 187 21.19 -12.54 -6.70
C PRO A 187 21.62 -12.93 -8.12
N ALA A 188 21.86 -11.92 -8.95
CA ALA A 188 22.32 -12.10 -10.33
C ALA A 188 23.70 -12.78 -10.39
N ASP A 189 24.59 -12.46 -9.44
CA ASP A 189 25.83 -13.19 -9.25
C ASP A 189 25.57 -14.47 -8.44
N ALA A 190 25.68 -15.62 -9.11
CA ALA A 190 25.51 -16.93 -8.48
C ALA A 190 26.56 -17.24 -7.39
N ALA A 191 27.67 -16.49 -7.33
CA ALA A 191 28.65 -16.62 -6.26
C ALA A 191 28.18 -15.99 -4.94
N TRP A 192 27.18 -15.12 -4.98
CA TRP A 192 26.64 -14.44 -3.80
C TRP A 192 25.58 -15.30 -3.10
N GLN A 193 25.59 -15.24 -1.77
CA GLN A 193 24.58 -15.86 -0.93
C GLN A 193 23.22 -15.17 -1.15
N PRO A 194 22.13 -15.95 -1.28
CA PRO A 194 20.80 -15.41 -1.50
C PRO A 194 20.26 -14.66 -0.29
N LEU A 195 19.31 -13.76 -0.54
CA LEU A 195 18.51 -13.15 0.51
C LEU A 195 17.38 -14.11 0.91
N ARG A 196 17.23 -14.31 2.22
CA ARG A 196 16.04 -14.96 2.76
C ARG A 196 14.91 -13.95 2.84
N ARG A 197 13.78 -14.23 2.17
CA ARG A 197 12.65 -13.29 2.07
C ARG A 197 11.40 -13.86 2.71
N LEU A 198 10.66 -13.02 3.43
CA LEU A 198 9.40 -13.36 4.09
C LEU A 198 8.37 -12.24 3.83
N GLY A 199 7.38 -12.51 3.00
CA GLY A 199 6.39 -11.53 2.57
C GLY A 199 5.10 -11.60 3.37
N CYS A 200 4.61 -10.45 3.84
CA CYS A 200 3.31 -10.27 4.47
C CYS A 200 2.43 -9.37 3.61
N LYS A 201 1.44 -9.95 2.94
CA LYS A 201 0.40 -9.19 2.24
C LYS A 201 -0.58 -8.63 3.26
N MET A 202 -0.70 -7.30 3.32
CA MET A 202 -1.51 -6.59 4.31
C MET A 202 -2.20 -5.39 3.68
N ALA A 203 -3.53 -5.35 3.70
CA ALA A 203 -4.32 -4.25 3.16
C ALA A 203 -3.87 -2.87 3.67
N THR A 204 -3.93 -1.84 2.82
CA THR A 204 -3.62 -0.47 3.21
C THR A 204 -4.51 -0.01 4.36
N GLY A 205 -3.92 0.50 5.44
CA GLY A 205 -4.66 0.88 6.66
C GLY A 205 -4.80 -0.22 7.72
N SER A 206 -4.39 -1.46 7.42
CA SER A 206 -4.41 -2.57 8.41
C SER A 206 -3.28 -2.52 9.46
N GLY A 207 -2.31 -1.61 9.30
CA GLY A 207 -1.26 -1.34 10.29
C GLY A 207 0.04 -2.12 10.08
N LYS A 208 0.60 -2.13 8.86
CA LYS A 208 1.93 -2.70 8.53
C LYS A 208 3.03 -2.26 9.53
N THR A 209 3.09 -0.98 9.84
CA THR A 209 4.07 -0.41 10.78
C THR A 209 3.93 -0.95 12.21
N VAL A 210 2.72 -1.34 12.64
CA VAL A 210 2.52 -1.99 13.94
C VAL A 210 3.16 -3.37 13.94
N VAL A 211 2.99 -4.15 12.87
CA VAL A 211 3.65 -5.46 12.72
C VAL A 211 5.17 -5.31 12.70
N MET A 212 5.71 -4.29 12.02
CA MET A 212 7.14 -3.97 12.07
C MET A 212 7.62 -3.72 13.50
N ALA A 213 6.90 -2.89 14.27
CA ALA A 213 7.24 -2.62 15.67
C ALA A 213 7.18 -3.89 16.54
N MET A 214 6.18 -4.76 16.33
CA MET A 214 6.06 -6.03 17.05
C MET A 214 7.22 -6.99 16.71
N THR A 215 7.62 -7.06 15.46
CA THR A 215 8.77 -7.86 15.02
C THR A 215 10.08 -7.34 15.62
N ILE A 216 10.30 -6.01 15.64
CA ILE A 216 11.47 -5.41 16.29
C ILE A 216 11.48 -5.70 17.79
N ALA A 217 10.32 -5.54 18.46
CA ALA A 217 10.18 -5.85 19.87
C ALA A 217 10.51 -7.32 20.17
N TRP A 218 10.03 -8.26 19.35
CA TRP A 218 10.39 -9.68 19.46
C TRP A 218 11.90 -9.90 19.36
N ALA A 219 12.54 -9.33 18.34
CA ALA A 219 13.97 -9.49 18.11
C ALA A 219 14.80 -8.92 19.27
N PHE A 220 14.56 -7.65 19.63
CA PHE A 220 15.38 -6.94 20.61
C PHE A 220 15.16 -7.45 22.03
N CYS A 221 13.91 -7.75 22.42
CA CYS A 221 13.65 -8.26 23.77
C CYS A 221 14.27 -9.65 23.98
N ASN A 222 14.22 -10.52 22.96
CA ASN A 222 14.87 -11.84 23.04
C ASN A 222 16.40 -11.72 23.07
N ARG A 223 16.97 -10.86 22.22
CA ARG A 223 18.42 -10.61 22.19
C ARG A 223 18.92 -9.95 23.49
N GLY A 224 18.19 -8.99 24.05
CA GLY A 224 18.55 -8.36 25.33
C GLY A 224 18.44 -9.32 26.51
N ARG A 225 17.49 -10.27 26.49
CA ARG A 225 17.41 -11.35 27.48
C ARG A 225 18.56 -12.34 27.36
N ASN A 226 19.02 -12.62 26.14
CA ASN A 226 20.11 -13.54 25.83
C ASN A 226 21.20 -12.86 24.95
N PRO A 227 22.04 -11.96 25.50
CA PRO A 227 22.97 -11.15 24.70
C PRO A 227 23.99 -11.94 23.88
N MET A 228 24.28 -13.18 24.28
CA MET A 228 25.21 -14.07 23.59
C MET A 228 24.57 -14.83 22.41
N SER A 229 23.24 -14.85 22.28
CA SER A 229 22.55 -15.65 21.24
C SER A 229 22.49 -14.92 19.92
N SER A 230 23.14 -15.45 18.88
CA SER A 230 23.04 -14.95 17.50
C SER A 230 21.72 -15.28 16.79
N ASP A 231 20.75 -15.90 17.48
CA ASP A 231 19.46 -16.29 16.89
C ASP A 231 18.52 -15.09 16.70
N TYR A 232 18.74 -14.02 17.47
CA TYR A 232 17.91 -12.83 17.47
C TYR A 232 18.78 -11.61 17.13
N PRO A 233 18.40 -10.81 16.12
CA PRO A 233 19.15 -9.63 15.75
C PRO A 233 18.93 -8.52 16.78
N ASN A 234 19.96 -7.75 17.10
CA ASN A 234 19.86 -6.48 17.85
C ASN A 234 19.95 -5.25 16.92
N ALA A 235 20.00 -5.45 15.60
CA ALA A 235 19.97 -4.37 14.62
C ALA A 235 18.90 -4.63 13.55
N VAL A 236 18.19 -3.57 13.19
CA VAL A 236 17.16 -3.58 12.15
C VAL A 236 17.41 -2.46 11.17
N LEU A 237 17.41 -2.79 9.88
CA LEU A 237 17.42 -1.84 8.77
C LEU A 237 16.00 -1.73 8.22
N VAL A 238 15.43 -0.54 8.26
CA VAL A 238 14.14 -0.22 7.63
C VAL A 238 14.43 0.55 6.36
N CYS A 239 13.99 0.03 5.20
CA CYS A 239 14.14 0.70 3.92
C CYS A 239 12.78 1.16 3.39
N ALA A 240 12.73 2.39 2.90
CA ALA A 240 11.55 3.05 2.37
C ALA A 240 11.73 3.45 0.90
N PRO A 241 10.65 3.43 0.07
CA PRO A 241 10.71 3.83 -1.35
C PRO A 241 10.93 5.33 -1.55
N ASN A 242 10.45 6.15 -0.62
CA ASN A 242 10.58 7.61 -0.70
C ASN A 242 10.78 8.26 0.68
N LEU A 243 11.11 9.56 0.68
CA LEU A 243 11.43 10.31 1.89
C LEU A 243 10.23 10.54 2.81
N THR A 244 9.02 10.68 2.26
CA THR A 244 7.78 10.78 3.05
C THR A 244 7.57 9.51 3.87
N VAL A 245 7.65 8.34 3.23
CA VAL A 245 7.53 7.05 3.90
C VAL A 245 8.66 6.86 4.92
N LYS A 246 9.90 7.22 4.56
CA LYS A 246 11.05 7.20 5.48
C LYS A 246 10.77 8.01 6.75
N ASN A 247 10.28 9.24 6.63
CA ASN A 247 10.00 10.12 7.76
C ASN A 247 8.88 9.54 8.64
N ARG A 248 7.82 8.97 8.04
CA ARG A 248 6.74 8.30 8.78
C ARG A 248 7.22 7.09 9.56
N LEU A 249 8.19 6.33 9.02
CA LEU A 249 8.73 5.14 9.66
C LEU A 249 9.71 5.45 10.80
N ALA A 250 10.05 6.71 11.05
CA ALA A 250 10.90 7.12 12.18
C ALA A 250 10.38 6.66 13.54
N VAL A 251 9.06 6.48 13.66
CA VAL A 251 8.36 5.93 14.85
C VAL A 251 8.77 4.49 15.21
N LEU A 252 9.50 3.79 14.33
CA LEU A 252 10.05 2.46 14.61
C LEU A 252 11.36 2.50 15.40
N ARG A 253 11.97 3.69 15.56
CA ARG A 253 13.17 3.86 16.39
C ARG A 253 12.79 3.88 17.88
N PRO A 254 13.36 3.01 18.74
CA PRO A 254 13.04 2.97 20.16
C PRO A 254 13.25 4.29 20.91
N GLU A 255 14.19 5.12 20.45
CA GLU A 255 14.55 6.42 21.00
C GLU A 255 13.64 7.56 20.53
N ASP A 256 12.79 7.33 19.51
CA ASP A 256 11.90 8.36 19.01
C ASP A 256 10.82 8.70 20.05
N PRO A 257 10.57 9.99 20.37
CA PRO A 257 9.54 10.37 21.34
C PRO A 257 8.13 9.92 20.97
N ALA A 258 7.85 9.79 19.67
CA ALA A 258 6.56 9.34 19.13
C ALA A 258 6.57 7.85 18.74
N ASN A 259 7.48 7.06 19.32
CA ASN A 259 7.65 5.67 18.94
C ASN A 259 6.38 4.82 19.12
N TYR A 260 6.21 3.84 18.23
CA TYR A 260 5.05 2.96 18.25
C TYR A 260 5.06 1.97 19.42
N TYR A 261 6.21 1.72 20.03
CA TYR A 261 6.29 0.83 21.20
C TYR A 261 5.51 1.40 22.39
N ALA A 262 5.60 2.71 22.61
CA ALA A 262 4.82 3.42 23.61
C ALA A 262 3.37 3.66 23.12
N ALA A 263 3.20 4.18 21.90
CA ALA A 263 1.89 4.58 21.39
C ALA A 263 0.88 3.42 21.25
N PHE A 264 1.37 2.19 21.05
CA PHE A 264 0.55 0.99 20.94
C PHE A 264 0.77 0.01 22.10
N ASP A 265 1.55 0.41 23.12
CA ASP A 265 1.95 -0.44 24.25
C ASP A 265 2.50 -1.82 23.80
N ILE A 266 3.41 -1.84 22.83
CA ILE A 266 3.90 -3.08 22.21
C ILE A 266 4.76 -3.90 23.19
N VAL A 267 5.45 -3.25 24.12
CA VAL A 267 6.45 -3.91 24.98
C VAL A 267 6.06 -3.84 26.45
N PRO A 268 5.90 -4.99 27.13
CA PRO A 268 5.70 -5.04 28.58
C PRO A 268 6.79 -4.28 29.32
N LEU A 269 6.43 -3.62 30.44
CA LEU A 269 7.35 -2.79 31.22
C LEU A 269 8.70 -3.45 31.50
N LYS A 270 8.70 -4.73 31.89
CA LYS A 270 9.91 -5.52 32.22
C LYS A 270 10.89 -5.75 31.06
N TYR A 271 10.49 -5.51 29.81
CA TYR A 271 11.35 -5.71 28.63
C TYR A 271 11.73 -4.40 27.92
N ARG A 272 11.26 -3.25 28.43
CA ARG A 272 11.55 -1.95 27.80
C ARG A 272 13.04 -1.62 27.79
N GLU A 273 13.78 -2.02 28.83
CA GLU A 273 15.23 -1.87 28.86
C GLU A 273 15.93 -2.69 27.77
N TYR A 274 15.44 -3.90 27.48
CA TYR A 274 16.00 -4.74 26.40
C TYR A 274 15.71 -4.16 25.02
N LEU A 275 14.52 -3.58 24.82
CA LEU A 275 14.19 -2.90 23.57
C LEU A 275 15.19 -1.76 23.27
N GLN A 276 15.55 -0.96 24.27
CA GLN A 276 16.45 0.19 24.12
C GLN A 276 17.91 -0.19 23.79
N GLN A 277 18.29 -1.45 23.94
CA GLN A 277 19.63 -1.94 23.60
C GLN A 277 19.82 -2.18 22.10
N GLY A 278 18.72 -2.36 21.35
CA GLY A 278 18.79 -2.58 19.92
C GLY A 278 18.81 -1.27 19.12
N LYS A 279 19.24 -1.35 17.86
CA LYS A 279 19.37 -0.18 16.97
C LYS A 279 18.53 -0.32 15.71
N VAL A 280 17.78 0.73 15.37
CA VAL A 280 16.96 0.79 14.16
C VAL A 280 17.46 1.92 13.26
N LEU A 281 17.87 1.58 12.04
CA LEU A 281 18.20 2.56 11.00
C LEU A 281 17.06 2.65 10.01
N VAL A 282 16.42 3.82 9.90
CA VAL A 282 15.39 4.10 8.89
C VAL A 282 16.02 4.88 7.74
N THR A 283 16.05 4.28 6.56
CA THR A 283 16.70 4.85 5.37
C THR A 283 15.82 4.74 4.13
N ASN A 284 16.27 5.34 3.04
CA ASN A 284 15.68 5.24 1.71
C ASN A 284 16.69 4.59 0.76
N TRP A 285 16.20 3.88 -0.26
CA TRP A 285 17.02 3.07 -1.16
C TRP A 285 18.12 3.86 -1.88
N HIS A 286 17.95 5.16 -2.14
CA HIS A 286 18.97 5.99 -2.79
C HIS A 286 20.31 5.98 -2.04
N VAL A 287 20.31 5.72 -0.73
CA VAL A 287 21.54 5.60 0.09
C VAL A 287 22.41 4.41 -0.31
N PHE A 288 21.82 3.40 -0.98
CA PHE A 288 22.54 2.25 -1.49
C PHE A 288 23.22 2.49 -2.84
N GLY A 289 22.94 3.63 -3.50
CA GLY A 289 23.65 4.01 -4.71
C GLY A 289 25.16 4.10 -4.50
N LEU A 290 25.93 3.73 -5.52
CA LEU A 290 27.38 3.91 -5.51
C LEU A 290 27.69 5.42 -5.45
N LYS A 291 28.51 5.83 -4.49
CA LYS A 291 29.03 7.20 -4.49
C LYS A 291 30.01 7.31 -5.66
N SER A 292 29.87 8.37 -6.46
CA SER A 292 30.86 8.66 -7.51
C SER A 292 32.25 8.76 -6.87
N PRO A 293 33.29 8.11 -7.44
CA PRO A 293 34.66 8.22 -6.94
C PRO A 293 35.15 9.68 -6.84
N HIS A 294 34.48 10.58 -7.59
CA HIS A 294 34.89 11.96 -7.79
C HIS A 294 34.05 12.99 -7.03
N SER A 295 33.06 12.64 -6.20
CA SER A 295 32.21 13.65 -5.54
C SER A 295 32.30 13.64 -4.01
N GLU A 296 32.59 14.80 -3.42
CA GLU A 296 32.49 15.03 -1.98
C GLU A 296 31.84 16.40 -1.73
N GLY A 297 30.81 16.47 -0.87
CA GLY A 297 30.13 17.73 -0.53
C GLY A 297 29.51 18.49 -1.72
N GLY A 298 29.07 17.79 -2.77
CA GLY A 298 28.51 18.40 -3.98
C GLY A 298 29.55 18.95 -4.97
N THR A 299 30.85 18.76 -4.70
CA THR A 299 31.93 19.21 -5.59
C THR A 299 32.63 18.01 -6.23
N SER A 300 32.81 18.06 -7.54
CA SER A 300 33.52 17.04 -8.33
C SER A 300 35.04 17.33 -8.31
N TYR A 301 35.84 16.48 -7.68
CA TYR A 301 37.30 16.60 -7.65
C TYR A 301 37.96 15.73 -8.72
N LYS A 302 38.82 16.33 -9.56
CA LYS A 302 39.57 15.64 -10.64
C LYS A 302 40.61 14.62 -10.15
N VAL A 303 40.99 14.66 -8.86
CA VAL A 303 42.09 13.86 -8.32
C VAL A 303 41.73 13.33 -6.93
N VAL A 304 40.71 12.48 -6.85
CA VAL A 304 40.55 11.57 -5.72
C VAL A 304 40.21 10.20 -6.30
N ASN A 305 41.22 9.34 -6.43
CA ASN A 305 41.01 7.96 -6.86
C ASN A 305 40.74 7.12 -5.60
N LYS A 306 39.53 7.27 -5.02
CA LYS A 306 39.03 6.26 -4.08
C LYS A 306 38.84 4.99 -4.91
N GLY A 307 39.59 3.94 -4.60
CA GLY A 307 39.46 2.65 -5.27
C GLY A 307 38.01 2.14 -5.22
N GLU A 308 37.71 1.10 -6.01
CA GLU A 308 36.39 0.49 -6.04
C GLU A 308 35.95 0.09 -4.61
N GLU A 309 34.75 0.51 -4.22
CA GLU A 309 34.25 0.28 -2.87
C GLU A 309 33.81 -1.18 -2.72
N ASP A 310 34.59 -1.97 -1.98
CA ASP A 310 34.26 -3.37 -1.69
C ASP A 310 33.03 -3.49 -0.77
N GLU A 311 32.44 -4.69 -0.71
CA GLU A 311 31.18 -4.94 0.01
C GLU A 311 31.30 -4.64 1.51
N ARG A 312 32.50 -4.85 2.07
CA ARG A 312 32.80 -4.59 3.48
C ARG A 312 32.79 -3.08 3.75
N ALA A 313 33.52 -2.30 2.95
CA ALA A 313 33.58 -0.84 3.05
C ALA A 313 32.22 -0.21 2.77
N PHE A 314 31.51 -0.70 1.75
CA PHE A 314 30.13 -0.33 1.46
C PHE A 314 29.24 -0.50 2.71
N THR A 315 29.26 -1.68 3.30
CA THR A 315 28.40 -2.01 4.44
C THR A 315 28.70 -1.12 5.65
N ILE A 316 29.98 -0.91 5.99
CA ILE A 316 30.38 0.00 7.06
C ILE A 316 29.91 1.43 6.78
N ALA A 317 30.09 1.91 5.54
CA ALA A 317 29.72 3.27 5.15
C ALA A 317 28.21 3.52 5.15
N ARG A 318 27.38 2.52 4.79
CA ARG A 318 25.91 2.66 4.70
C ARG A 318 25.22 2.41 6.03
N LEU A 319 25.72 1.47 6.83
CA LEU A 319 25.09 1.08 8.09
C LEU A 319 25.69 1.79 9.31
N GLY A 320 26.90 2.32 9.22
CA GLY A 320 27.61 2.94 10.35
C GLY A 320 27.71 1.97 11.52
N GLU A 321 27.17 2.37 12.67
CA GLU A 321 27.19 1.56 13.90
C GLU A 321 26.43 0.22 13.77
N LEU A 322 25.43 0.12 12.87
CA LEU A 322 24.70 -1.13 12.66
C LEU A 322 25.56 -2.23 12.06
N ALA A 323 26.64 -1.88 11.34
CA ALA A 323 27.56 -2.87 10.75
C ALA A 323 28.24 -3.75 11.82
N GLN A 324 28.36 -3.25 13.05
CA GLN A 324 28.95 -4.00 14.18
C GLN A 324 27.94 -4.96 14.83
N CYS A 325 26.66 -4.87 14.46
CA CYS A 325 25.56 -5.62 15.06
C CYS A 325 24.98 -6.68 14.11
N LEU A 326 25.71 -7.04 13.04
CA LEU A 326 25.29 -8.09 12.12
C LEU A 326 25.19 -9.46 12.85
N PRO A 327 24.31 -10.36 12.40
CA PRO A 327 23.36 -10.18 11.29
C PRO A 327 22.17 -9.29 11.67
N LEU A 328 21.66 -8.51 10.72
CA LEU A 328 20.51 -7.63 10.92
C LEU A 328 19.21 -8.20 10.33
N LEU A 329 18.09 -7.65 10.77
CA LEU A 329 16.79 -7.84 10.13
C LEU A 329 16.51 -6.69 9.16
N VAL A 330 16.09 -6.97 7.94
CA VAL A 330 15.63 -5.93 6.99
C VAL A 330 14.11 -5.89 7.00
N LEU A 331 13.52 -4.70 7.14
CA LEU A 331 12.08 -4.48 7.01
C LEU A 331 11.81 -3.50 5.86
N ASN A 332 11.08 -3.95 4.84
CA ASN A 332 10.68 -3.12 3.71
C ASN A 332 9.20 -2.74 3.85
N ASP A 333 8.90 -1.44 3.97
CA ASP A 333 7.54 -0.92 3.75
C ASP A 333 7.35 -0.69 2.25
N GLU A 334 6.17 -1.04 1.74
CA GLU A 334 5.92 -1.08 0.29
C GLU A 334 6.91 -1.99 -0.44
N GLY A 335 7.11 -3.21 0.09
CA GLY A 335 8.06 -4.18 -0.44
C GLY A 335 7.86 -4.57 -1.91
N HIS A 336 6.75 -4.15 -2.54
CA HIS A 336 6.53 -4.27 -3.98
C HIS A 336 7.49 -3.44 -4.84
N HIS A 337 8.22 -2.48 -4.27
CA HIS A 337 9.34 -1.80 -4.95
C HIS A 337 10.65 -2.58 -4.91
N CYS A 338 10.74 -3.62 -4.08
CA CYS A 338 11.96 -4.39 -3.88
C CYS A 338 11.81 -5.73 -4.62
N TRP A 339 12.11 -5.78 -5.91
CA TRP A 339 11.97 -6.99 -6.74
C TRP A 339 13.08 -7.09 -7.80
N ARG A 340 13.38 -8.30 -8.27
CA ARG A 340 14.35 -8.53 -9.35
C ARG A 340 13.64 -8.73 -10.67
N PRO A 341 14.09 -8.10 -11.77
CA PRO A 341 13.69 -8.49 -13.10
C PRO A 341 14.04 -9.95 -13.38
N LYS A 342 13.19 -10.64 -14.16
CA LYS A 342 13.51 -11.98 -14.63
C LYS A 342 14.75 -11.91 -15.52
N ALA A 343 15.75 -12.77 -15.26
CA ALA A 343 16.92 -12.88 -16.13
C ALA A 343 16.47 -13.29 -17.53
N ASN A 344 16.70 -12.43 -18.53
CA ASN A 344 16.46 -12.76 -19.93
C ASN A 344 17.77 -13.26 -20.57
N ASP A 345 17.70 -14.36 -21.31
CA ASP A 345 18.73 -14.79 -22.26
C ASP A 345 18.77 -13.80 -23.45
N GLY A 346 19.37 -12.63 -23.25
CA GLY A 346 19.57 -11.62 -24.30
C GLY A 346 18.29 -10.88 -24.74
N ASP A 347 18.39 -9.55 -24.81
CA ASP A 347 17.56 -8.67 -25.64
C ASP A 347 16.03 -8.89 -25.62
N ALA A 348 15.38 -8.68 -24.48
CA ALA A 348 13.96 -8.32 -24.47
C ALA A 348 13.82 -6.87 -23.99
N GLU A 349 13.27 -6.03 -24.87
CA GLU A 349 12.91 -4.62 -24.64
C GLU A 349 12.20 -4.44 -23.29
N VAL A 350 12.91 -3.89 -22.30
CA VAL A 350 12.30 -3.33 -21.08
C VAL A 350 11.64 -2.02 -21.47
N VAL A 351 10.56 -2.08 -22.23
CA VAL A 351 9.73 -0.89 -22.44
C VAL A 351 8.27 -1.28 -22.63
N ALA A 352 7.70 -1.86 -21.57
CA ALA A 352 6.27 -1.78 -21.34
C ALA A 352 5.87 -0.29 -21.26
N GLY A 353 4.67 0.09 -21.70
CA GLY A 353 4.18 1.47 -21.70
C GLY A 353 3.85 1.99 -23.09
N ASP A 354 2.62 2.49 -23.24
CA ASP A 354 2.14 2.98 -24.54
C ASP A 354 2.72 4.39 -24.85
N THR A 355 3.08 5.14 -23.81
CA THR A 355 3.63 6.51 -23.88
C THR A 355 5.15 6.56 -23.58
N LYS A 356 5.80 7.69 -23.88
CA LYS A 356 7.23 7.90 -23.54
C LYS A 356 7.39 8.06 -22.02
N GLU A 357 6.41 8.68 -21.39
CA GLU A 357 6.32 8.96 -19.97
C GLU A 357 6.14 7.69 -19.16
N GLU A 358 5.27 6.76 -19.59
CA GLU A 358 5.13 5.45 -18.95
C GLU A 358 6.41 4.62 -19.05
N ARG A 359 7.02 4.60 -20.24
CA ARG A 359 8.30 3.90 -20.47
C ARG A 359 9.42 4.36 -19.54
N LYS A 360 9.63 5.68 -19.46
CA LYS A 360 10.61 6.28 -18.55
C LYS A 360 10.33 5.93 -17.08
N ARG A 361 9.05 5.86 -16.68
CA ARG A 361 8.67 5.49 -15.31
C ARG A 361 9.01 4.04 -15.00
N PHE A 362 8.72 3.10 -15.91
CA PHE A 362 9.09 1.71 -15.70
C PHE A 362 10.61 1.50 -15.62
N GLU A 363 11.38 2.25 -16.42
CA GLU A 363 12.84 2.28 -16.32
C GLU A 363 13.30 2.81 -14.95
N GLU A 364 12.71 3.90 -14.45
CA GLU A 364 13.01 4.47 -13.13
C GLU A 364 12.65 3.50 -11.98
N GLU A 365 11.50 2.82 -12.05
CA GLU A 365 11.07 1.82 -11.06
C GLU A 365 11.97 0.57 -11.07
N ALA A 366 12.39 0.12 -12.24
CA ALA A 366 13.32 -1.00 -12.37
C ALA A 366 14.71 -0.65 -11.80
N GLU A 367 15.18 0.58 -12.03
CA GLU A 367 16.44 1.06 -11.44
C GLU A 367 16.33 1.23 -9.92
N GLU A 368 15.22 1.77 -9.40
CA GLU A 368 14.93 1.81 -7.96
C GLU A 368 15.04 0.41 -7.33
N ALA A 369 14.33 -0.57 -7.92
CA ALA A 369 14.31 -1.94 -7.43
C ALA A 369 15.72 -2.58 -7.46
N ARG A 370 16.47 -2.32 -8.52
CA ARG A 370 17.85 -2.79 -8.70
C ARG A 370 18.80 -2.20 -7.67
N VAL A 371 18.83 -0.88 -7.48
CA VAL A 371 19.70 -0.21 -6.50
C VAL A 371 19.36 -0.66 -5.08
N TRP A 372 18.07 -0.82 -4.78
CA TRP A 372 17.63 -1.33 -3.48
C TRP A 372 18.21 -2.72 -3.21
N LEU A 373 18.02 -3.66 -4.13
CA LEU A 373 18.45 -5.04 -3.94
C LEU A 373 19.97 -5.22 -3.99
N ASP A 374 20.68 -4.53 -4.89
CA ASP A 374 22.16 -4.55 -4.92
C ASP A 374 22.74 -4.11 -3.58
N GLY A 375 22.17 -3.07 -2.98
CA GLY A 375 22.56 -2.64 -1.63
C GLY A 375 22.37 -3.71 -0.57
N LEU A 376 21.23 -4.41 -0.58
CA LEU A 376 20.95 -5.49 0.37
C LEU A 376 21.85 -6.70 0.13
N ASP A 377 22.13 -7.04 -1.12
CA ASP A 377 23.02 -8.15 -1.49
C ASP A 377 24.45 -7.91 -1.02
N ARG A 378 24.98 -6.68 -1.21
CA ARG A 378 26.30 -6.29 -0.68
C ARG A 378 26.36 -6.38 0.84
N ILE A 379 25.32 -5.92 1.54
CA ILE A 379 25.24 -6.04 3.01
C ILE A 379 25.23 -7.51 3.42
N ASN A 380 24.43 -8.33 2.73
CA ASN A 380 24.34 -9.76 2.99
C ASN A 380 25.66 -10.48 2.77
N ASN A 381 26.43 -10.08 1.77
CA ASN A 381 27.70 -10.71 1.37
C ASN A 381 28.96 -9.96 1.87
N SER A 382 28.81 -9.01 2.79
CA SER A 382 29.88 -8.11 3.26
C SER A 382 31.12 -8.76 3.86
N GLY A 383 31.04 -10.04 4.26
CA GLY A 383 32.14 -10.76 4.91
C GLY A 383 32.49 -10.27 6.33
N LEU A 384 31.74 -9.33 6.89
CA LEU A 384 31.98 -8.78 8.24
C LEU A 384 31.82 -9.84 9.35
N LEU A 385 30.99 -10.86 9.12
CA LEU A 385 30.80 -11.99 10.03
C LEU A 385 31.82 -13.12 9.80
N GLY A 386 32.83 -12.88 8.97
CA GLY A 386 33.78 -13.90 8.54
C GLY A 386 33.16 -14.89 7.55
N LYS A 387 33.82 -16.03 7.40
CA LYS A 387 33.44 -17.10 6.48
C LYS A 387 32.92 -18.32 7.24
N ASP A 388 32.11 -19.12 6.58
CA ASP A 388 31.75 -20.46 7.05
C ASP A 388 32.87 -21.47 6.76
N ASP A 389 32.65 -22.73 7.16
CA ASP A 389 33.63 -23.81 7.01
C ASP A 389 33.94 -24.14 5.54
N ARG A 390 33.13 -23.64 4.60
CA ARG A 390 33.29 -23.80 3.15
C ARG A 390 33.99 -22.60 2.50
N GLY A 391 34.36 -21.60 3.29
CA GLY A 391 35.02 -20.38 2.82
C GLY A 391 34.05 -19.34 2.24
N THR A 392 32.75 -19.52 2.41
CA THR A 392 31.72 -18.60 1.93
C THR A 392 31.41 -17.54 2.99
N PRO A 393 31.25 -16.25 2.63
CA PRO A 393 30.86 -15.22 3.59
C PRO A 393 29.58 -15.59 4.34
N ARG A 394 29.57 -15.41 5.66
CA ARG A 394 28.35 -15.58 6.46
C ARG A 394 27.40 -14.42 6.16
N CYS A 395 26.13 -14.75 5.93
CA CYS A 395 25.09 -13.78 5.59
C CYS A 395 24.96 -12.68 6.65
N GLY A 396 25.16 -11.42 6.26
CA GLY A 396 24.95 -10.24 7.09
C GLY A 396 23.46 -9.94 7.34
N VAL A 397 22.55 -10.49 6.54
CA VAL A 397 21.10 -10.34 6.71
C VAL A 397 20.52 -11.66 7.22
N LEU A 398 19.83 -11.62 8.36
CA LEU A 398 19.15 -12.79 8.92
C LEU A 398 17.92 -13.19 8.07
N ALA A 399 17.12 -12.17 7.73
CA ALA A 399 15.96 -12.24 6.85
C ALA A 399 15.55 -10.83 6.42
N THR A 400 14.93 -10.76 5.25
CA THR A 400 14.25 -9.58 4.72
C THR A 400 12.75 -9.81 4.80
N ILE A 401 12.05 -8.91 5.50
CA ILE A 401 10.60 -8.97 5.68
C ILE A 401 9.96 -7.88 4.83
N ASP A 402 9.15 -8.30 3.87
CA ASP A 402 8.45 -7.40 2.96
C ASP A 402 7.00 -7.23 3.43
N LEU A 403 6.60 -6.00 3.74
CA LEU A 403 5.22 -5.67 4.05
C LEU A 403 4.64 -4.83 2.91
N SER A 404 3.58 -5.33 2.27
CA SER A 404 2.95 -4.64 1.14
C SER A 404 1.47 -4.96 1.07
N ALA A 405 0.66 -4.01 0.59
CA ALA A 405 -0.73 -4.31 0.22
C ALA A 405 -0.79 -5.07 -1.11
N THR A 406 0.19 -4.80 -1.97
CA THR A 406 0.23 -5.21 -3.37
C THR A 406 1.55 -5.91 -3.71
N PRO A 407 1.92 -7.03 -3.05
CA PRO A 407 3.19 -7.73 -3.31
C PRO A 407 3.13 -8.53 -4.62
N PHE A 408 3.00 -7.82 -5.73
CA PHE A 408 2.83 -8.37 -7.08
C PHE A 408 3.89 -7.82 -8.02
N TYR A 409 4.24 -8.60 -9.04
CA TYR A 409 5.11 -8.16 -10.11
C TYR A 409 4.41 -7.16 -11.03
N LEU A 410 5.18 -6.14 -11.42
CA LEU A 410 4.74 -5.06 -12.31
C LEU A 410 4.83 -5.48 -13.78
N ALA A 411 4.11 -4.77 -14.64
CA ALA A 411 4.34 -4.81 -16.08
C ALA A 411 5.81 -4.47 -16.39
N GLY A 412 6.45 -5.23 -17.30
CA GLY A 412 7.87 -5.04 -17.64
C GLY A 412 8.87 -5.70 -16.69
N SER A 413 8.41 -6.37 -15.63
CA SER A 413 9.30 -7.12 -14.71
C SER A 413 9.88 -8.42 -15.28
N GLY A 414 9.36 -8.89 -16.41
CA GLY A 414 9.64 -10.21 -16.97
C GLY A 414 8.84 -11.36 -16.32
N PHE A 415 8.05 -11.06 -15.28
CA PHE A 415 7.05 -11.96 -14.71
C PHE A 415 5.64 -11.56 -15.18
N PRO A 416 4.65 -12.47 -15.16
CA PRO A 416 3.27 -12.11 -15.45
C PRO A 416 2.79 -10.97 -14.53
N GLU A 417 2.23 -9.91 -15.11
CA GLU A 417 1.72 -8.78 -14.33
C GLU A 417 0.64 -9.25 -13.35
N GLY A 418 0.75 -8.81 -12.10
CA GLY A 418 -0.17 -9.21 -11.03
C GLY A 418 0.15 -10.57 -10.40
N ALA A 419 1.18 -11.29 -10.87
CA ALA A 419 1.66 -12.49 -10.18
C ALA A 419 2.23 -12.11 -8.80
N PRO A 420 1.87 -12.83 -7.72
CA PRO A 420 2.37 -12.53 -6.39
C PRO A 420 3.85 -12.88 -6.26
N PHE A 421 4.53 -12.21 -5.33
CA PHE A 421 5.86 -12.62 -4.93
C PHE A 421 5.85 -14.04 -4.36
N PRO A 422 6.84 -14.88 -4.70
CA PRO A 422 6.83 -16.29 -4.30
C PRO A 422 7.13 -16.51 -2.81
N TRP A 423 7.63 -15.49 -2.11
CA TRP A 423 7.98 -15.55 -0.68
C TRP A 423 6.86 -15.09 0.26
N LEU A 424 5.61 -15.02 -0.20
CA LEU A 424 4.47 -14.72 0.67
C LEU A 424 4.26 -15.83 1.71
N VAL A 425 4.35 -15.46 2.98
CA VAL A 425 4.14 -16.34 4.14
C VAL A 425 2.87 -15.99 4.92
N SER A 426 2.39 -14.75 4.79
CA SER A 426 1.13 -14.29 5.38
C SER A 426 0.32 -13.48 4.38
N ASP A 427 -1.00 -13.61 4.42
CA ASP A 427 -1.95 -12.86 3.59
C ASP A 427 -3.12 -12.39 4.44
N PHE A 428 -3.44 -11.11 4.31
CA PHE A 428 -4.68 -10.50 4.75
C PHE A 428 -5.02 -9.37 3.77
N GLY A 429 -5.73 -9.75 2.70
CA GLY A 429 -6.00 -8.89 1.56
C GLY A 429 -7.04 -7.81 1.84
N LEU A 430 -7.29 -6.99 0.82
CA LEU A 430 -8.28 -5.90 0.88
C LEU A 430 -9.68 -6.40 1.25
N VAL A 431 -10.12 -7.50 0.62
CA VAL A 431 -11.45 -8.06 0.87
C VAL A 431 -11.62 -8.49 2.33
N ASP A 432 -10.65 -9.21 2.90
CA ASP A 432 -10.69 -9.61 4.32
C ASP A 432 -10.71 -8.40 5.26
N ALA A 433 -10.00 -7.32 4.89
CA ALA A 433 -9.98 -6.08 5.65
C ALA A 433 -11.31 -5.31 5.59
N ILE A 434 -11.99 -5.33 4.44
CA ILE A 434 -13.35 -4.78 4.28
C ILE A 434 -14.33 -5.59 5.12
N GLU A 435 -14.29 -6.92 5.00
CA GLU A 435 -15.18 -7.85 5.72
C GLU A 435 -14.95 -7.83 7.24
N SER A 436 -13.76 -7.42 7.69
CA SER A 436 -13.44 -7.22 9.10
C SER A 436 -13.66 -5.77 9.58
N GLY A 437 -14.10 -4.87 8.70
CA GLY A 437 -14.32 -3.46 8.98
C GLY A 437 -13.05 -2.63 9.25
N ILE A 438 -11.86 -3.17 9.00
CA ILE A 438 -10.55 -2.54 9.28
C ILE A 438 -10.30 -1.34 8.36
N VAL A 439 -10.86 -1.38 7.15
CA VAL A 439 -10.77 -0.32 6.13
C VAL A 439 -12.15 0.20 5.74
N LYS A 440 -12.18 1.32 5.01
CA LYS A 440 -13.39 1.82 4.35
C LYS A 440 -13.82 0.88 3.23
N ILE A 441 -15.12 0.90 2.92
CA ILE A 441 -15.70 0.16 1.81
C ILE A 441 -15.72 1.09 0.58
N PRO A 442 -15.04 0.73 -0.52
CA PRO A 442 -15.17 1.45 -1.77
C PRO A 442 -16.57 1.24 -2.34
N ARG A 443 -17.29 2.33 -2.61
CA ARG A 443 -18.58 2.32 -3.30
C ARG A 443 -18.39 2.71 -4.74
N ILE A 444 -18.88 1.83 -5.60
CA ILE A 444 -18.88 2.01 -7.05
C ILE A 444 -20.29 2.44 -7.45
N PRO A 445 -20.45 3.40 -8.37
CA PRO A 445 -21.75 3.77 -8.91
C PRO A 445 -22.38 2.56 -9.63
N ILE A 446 -23.64 2.21 -9.30
CA ILE A 446 -24.34 1.03 -9.88
C ILE A 446 -25.64 1.43 -10.60
N LYS A 447 -25.94 2.73 -10.72
CA LYS A 447 -27.13 3.21 -11.42
C LYS A 447 -26.79 4.39 -12.31
N GLN A 448 -27.17 4.29 -13.58
CA GLN A 448 -27.35 5.46 -14.42
C GLN A 448 -28.63 6.18 -14.02
N VAL A 449 -28.55 7.49 -13.87
CA VAL A 449 -29.72 8.37 -13.95
C VAL A 449 -29.74 8.91 -15.36
N THR A 450 -30.36 8.19 -16.29
CA THR A 450 -30.64 8.75 -17.63
C THR A 450 -31.76 9.77 -17.47
N PRO A 451 -31.58 11.05 -17.86
CA PRO A 451 -32.70 11.99 -17.93
C PRO A 451 -33.74 11.40 -18.90
N GLY A 452 -34.90 10.96 -18.36
CA GLY A 452 -35.98 10.34 -19.16
C GLY A 452 -36.31 8.87 -18.86
N GLY A 453 -35.63 8.20 -17.92
CA GLY A 453 -36.11 6.93 -17.35
C GLY A 453 -35.93 5.66 -18.20
N GLY A 454 -35.01 5.66 -19.17
CA GLY A 454 -34.65 4.46 -19.93
C GLY A 454 -33.70 3.52 -19.18
N THR A 455 -33.73 2.23 -19.52
CA THR A 455 -32.66 1.28 -19.16
C THR A 455 -31.42 1.67 -19.98
N GLY A 456 -30.39 2.22 -19.32
CA GLY A 456 -29.17 2.60 -20.03
C GLY A 456 -28.35 1.40 -20.52
N PRO A 457 -27.20 1.63 -21.19
CA PRO A 457 -26.39 0.59 -21.80
C PRO A 457 -26.11 -0.58 -20.85
N THR A 458 -26.21 -1.79 -21.42
CA THR A 458 -25.80 -3.02 -20.77
C THR A 458 -24.51 -3.51 -21.40
N ASP A 459 -23.64 -4.14 -20.62
CA ASP A 459 -22.47 -4.82 -21.17
C ASP A 459 -22.88 -5.97 -22.11
N ASP A 460 -21.92 -6.58 -22.79
CA ASP A 460 -22.14 -7.72 -23.70
C ASP A 460 -22.79 -8.94 -22.99
N ALA A 461 -22.81 -8.95 -21.65
CA ALA A 461 -23.44 -9.97 -20.81
C ALA A 461 -24.84 -9.55 -20.30
N GLY A 462 -25.38 -8.42 -20.76
CA GLY A 462 -26.71 -7.93 -20.40
C GLY A 462 -26.81 -7.33 -18.99
N ARG A 463 -25.69 -7.05 -18.32
CA ARG A 463 -25.65 -6.41 -17.00
C ARG A 463 -25.63 -4.88 -17.15
N PRO A 464 -26.20 -4.12 -16.21
CA PRO A 464 -26.10 -2.65 -16.23
C PRO A 464 -24.64 -2.21 -16.34
N ASP A 465 -24.32 -1.32 -17.29
CA ASP A 465 -23.00 -0.70 -17.43
C ASP A 465 -23.02 0.70 -16.79
N PRO A 466 -22.58 0.85 -15.54
CA PRO A 466 -22.66 2.12 -14.87
C PRO A 466 -21.59 3.06 -15.44
N GLU A 467 -22.06 4.09 -16.14
CA GLU A 467 -21.22 5.08 -16.84
C GLU A 467 -20.03 5.64 -16.02
N TYR A 468 -20.20 5.81 -14.72
CA TYR A 468 -19.15 6.36 -13.85
C TYR A 468 -18.19 5.30 -13.27
N PHE A 469 -18.49 4.01 -13.45
CA PHE A 469 -17.57 2.91 -13.14
C PHE A 469 -16.57 2.67 -14.27
N ARG A 470 -17.01 2.76 -15.53
CA ARG A 470 -16.13 2.73 -16.71
C ARG A 470 -15.99 4.12 -17.30
N LEU A 471 -15.75 5.10 -16.43
CA LEU A 471 -15.75 6.51 -16.80
C LEU A 471 -14.77 6.76 -17.95
N TRP A 472 -13.53 6.26 -17.82
CA TRP A 472 -12.53 6.43 -18.87
C TRP A 472 -12.98 5.86 -20.23
N ASP A 473 -13.55 4.65 -20.25
CA ASP A 473 -13.94 4.00 -21.49
C ASP A 473 -15.07 4.78 -22.19
N HIS A 474 -16.09 5.20 -21.44
CA HIS A 474 -17.18 6.03 -21.99
C HIS A 474 -16.72 7.42 -22.43
N MET A 475 -15.77 8.04 -21.71
CA MET A 475 -15.17 9.29 -22.15
C MET A 475 -14.48 9.08 -23.52
N VAL A 476 -13.68 8.02 -23.65
CA VAL A 476 -12.97 7.69 -24.90
C VAL A 476 -13.93 7.39 -26.05
N GLU A 477 -15.06 6.73 -25.81
CA GLU A 477 -16.10 6.45 -26.81
C GLU A 477 -16.79 7.73 -27.33
N ARG A 478 -16.99 8.73 -26.47
CA ARG A 478 -17.66 9.99 -26.81
C ARG A 478 -16.72 11.01 -27.43
N MET A 479 -15.45 10.97 -27.07
CA MET A 479 -14.43 11.86 -27.64
C MET A 479 -14.17 11.53 -29.12
N GLY A 480 -14.23 12.56 -29.97
CA GLY A 480 -14.00 12.41 -31.40
C GLY A 480 -12.52 12.33 -31.78
N THR A 481 -12.23 12.03 -33.05
CA THR A 481 -10.86 12.07 -33.60
C THR A 481 -10.20 13.45 -33.46
N THR A 482 -11.01 14.52 -33.46
CA THR A 482 -10.55 15.90 -33.27
C THR A 482 -10.14 16.23 -31.84
N ASP A 483 -10.59 15.45 -30.86
CA ASP A 483 -10.25 15.59 -29.44
C ASP A 483 -8.94 14.86 -29.11
N ARG A 484 -8.41 14.06 -30.05
CA ARG A 484 -7.23 13.22 -29.86
C ARG A 484 -5.96 13.99 -30.22
N LEU A 485 -4.98 13.99 -29.31
CA LEU A 485 -3.65 14.60 -29.54
C LEU A 485 -2.68 13.59 -30.14
N THR A 486 -2.65 12.37 -29.60
CA THR A 486 -1.79 11.28 -30.07
C THR A 486 -2.54 9.95 -30.05
N LYS A 487 -1.87 8.85 -30.41
CA LYS A 487 -2.48 7.51 -30.29
C LYS A 487 -2.96 7.22 -28.86
N THR A 488 -2.43 7.88 -27.84
CA THR A 488 -2.74 7.59 -26.43
C THR A 488 -3.06 8.80 -25.56
N SER A 489 -2.99 10.02 -26.10
CA SER A 489 -3.28 11.27 -25.39
C SER A 489 -4.45 12.02 -26.00
N TRP A 490 -5.21 12.70 -25.14
CA TRP A 490 -6.43 13.43 -25.43
C TRP A 490 -6.29 14.89 -24.99
N LYS A 491 -7.03 15.80 -25.63
CA LYS A 491 -7.06 17.21 -25.23
C LYS A 491 -7.62 17.34 -23.80
N PRO A 492 -6.96 18.12 -22.91
CA PRO A 492 -7.45 18.39 -21.56
C PRO A 492 -8.92 18.86 -21.53
N GLU A 493 -9.31 19.73 -22.46
CA GLU A 493 -10.68 20.29 -22.51
C GLU A 493 -11.73 19.23 -22.85
N ALA A 494 -11.37 18.26 -23.69
CA ALA A 494 -12.26 17.15 -24.02
C ALA A 494 -12.42 16.21 -22.82
N LEU A 495 -11.32 15.88 -22.14
CA LEU A 495 -11.36 15.09 -20.91
C LEU A 495 -12.19 15.76 -19.81
N TYR A 496 -12.01 17.06 -19.61
CA TYR A 496 -12.81 17.82 -18.64
C TYR A 496 -14.29 17.85 -19.02
N ARG A 497 -14.62 18.11 -20.30
CA ARG A 497 -16.01 18.13 -20.81
C ARG A 497 -16.74 16.82 -20.50
N GLU A 498 -16.11 15.69 -20.79
CA GLU A 498 -16.75 14.39 -20.57
C GLU A 498 -16.78 13.98 -19.09
N ALA A 499 -15.76 14.37 -18.30
CA ALA A 499 -15.71 14.06 -16.86
C ALA A 499 -16.56 15.00 -15.99
N GLN A 500 -17.03 16.14 -16.52
CA GLN A 500 -17.71 17.19 -15.74
C GLN A 500 -18.92 16.66 -14.96
N GLY A 501 -19.74 15.79 -15.57
CA GLY A 501 -20.91 15.21 -14.91
C GLY A 501 -20.54 14.31 -13.72
N ALA A 502 -19.49 13.49 -13.89
CA ALA A 502 -18.95 12.63 -12.83
C ALA A 502 -18.38 13.47 -11.68
N LEU A 503 -17.59 14.51 -12.00
CA LEU A 503 -17.01 15.44 -11.03
C LEU A 503 -18.09 16.19 -10.24
N ALA A 504 -19.10 16.75 -10.91
CA ALA A 504 -20.21 17.45 -10.27
C ALA A 504 -20.99 16.54 -9.31
N THR A 505 -21.22 15.29 -9.72
CA THR A 505 -21.90 14.30 -8.89
C THR A 505 -21.09 13.94 -7.63
N LEU A 506 -19.79 13.66 -7.78
CA LEU A 506 -18.92 13.39 -6.63
C LEU A 506 -18.81 14.59 -5.69
N TYR A 507 -18.73 15.80 -6.23
CA TYR A 507 -18.71 17.03 -5.45
C TYR A 507 -20.01 17.23 -4.65
N ALA A 508 -21.18 17.00 -5.25
CA ALA A 508 -22.44 17.07 -4.51
C ALA A 508 -22.48 16.08 -3.33
N GLN A 509 -21.96 14.86 -3.52
CA GLN A 509 -21.84 13.85 -2.47
C GLN A 509 -20.82 14.24 -1.39
N TRP A 510 -19.66 14.76 -1.80
CA TRP A 510 -18.65 15.31 -0.89
C TRP A 510 -19.22 16.45 -0.06
N LYS A 511 -19.99 17.37 -0.67
CA LYS A 511 -20.61 18.51 0.00
C LYS A 511 -21.61 18.08 1.07
N LYS A 512 -22.48 17.11 0.76
CA LYS A 512 -23.39 16.49 1.76
C LYS A 512 -22.59 15.94 2.95
N ARG A 513 -21.44 15.30 2.70
CA ARG A 513 -20.56 14.79 3.77
C ARG A 513 -19.89 15.91 4.56
N TYR A 514 -19.46 16.98 3.89
CA TYR A 514 -18.85 18.13 4.54
C TYR A 514 -19.84 18.85 5.47
N GLU A 515 -21.08 19.03 5.02
CA GLU A 515 -22.18 19.60 5.84
C GLU A 515 -22.47 18.72 7.06
N GLN A 516 -22.55 17.39 6.90
CA GLN A 516 -22.68 16.46 8.02
C GLN A 516 -21.54 16.59 9.04
N TYR A 517 -20.29 16.76 8.58
CA TYR A 517 -19.16 16.96 9.48
C TYR A 517 -19.27 18.30 10.22
N ARG A 518 -19.74 19.35 9.54
CA ARG A 518 -19.97 20.66 10.17
C ARG A 518 -21.07 20.61 11.23
N GLU A 519 -22.18 19.96 10.93
CA GLU A 519 -23.29 19.76 11.87
C GLU A 519 -22.87 18.96 13.11
N ALA A 520 -22.08 17.90 12.94
CA ALA A 520 -21.60 17.08 14.05
C ALA A 520 -20.68 17.83 15.03
N VAL A 521 -20.00 18.90 14.56
CA VAL A 521 -19.02 19.67 15.34
C VAL A 521 -19.58 20.99 15.86
N LEU A 522 -20.76 21.45 15.41
CA LEU A 522 -21.44 22.64 15.94
C LEU A 522 -21.70 22.60 17.47
N ASN A 523 -21.51 21.43 18.11
CA ASN A 523 -21.56 21.23 19.56
C ASN A 523 -20.19 21.19 20.27
N ARG A 524 -19.07 21.53 19.60
CA ARG A 524 -17.69 21.51 20.13
C ARG A 524 -16.90 22.74 19.67
N THR A 525 -16.01 23.25 20.53
CA THR A 525 -15.18 24.47 20.33
C THR A 525 -14.06 24.33 19.27
N SER A 526 -14.10 23.34 18.39
CA SER A 526 -13.03 23.01 17.44
C SER A 526 -13.48 23.20 16.00
N GLU A 527 -12.59 23.67 15.13
CA GLU A 527 -12.87 23.73 13.69
C GLU A 527 -12.99 22.32 13.08
N VAL A 528 -13.83 22.21 12.05
CA VAL A 528 -14.14 20.93 11.39
C VAL A 528 -13.04 20.62 10.39
N ILE A 529 -12.31 19.52 10.61
CA ILE A 529 -11.46 18.94 9.56
C ILE A 529 -12.37 18.48 8.41
N PRO A 530 -12.26 19.07 7.20
CA PRO A 530 -13.13 18.74 6.09
C PRO A 530 -12.84 17.33 5.55
N PRO A 531 -13.81 16.69 4.88
CA PRO A 531 -13.50 15.55 4.03
C PRO A 531 -12.60 15.99 2.86
N ALA A 532 -11.79 15.06 2.34
CA ALA A 532 -10.93 15.30 1.18
C ALA A 532 -11.39 14.50 -0.05
N MET A 533 -11.24 15.11 -1.22
CA MET A 533 -11.44 14.50 -2.53
C MET A 533 -10.10 14.36 -3.27
N ILE A 534 -9.92 13.27 -4.02
CA ILE A 534 -8.79 13.11 -4.94
C ILE A 534 -9.31 13.16 -6.37
N VAL A 535 -8.60 13.86 -7.25
CA VAL A 535 -8.76 13.79 -8.70
C VAL A 535 -7.44 13.29 -9.30
N VAL A 536 -7.50 12.18 -10.02
CA VAL A 536 -6.33 11.53 -10.65
C VAL A 536 -6.42 11.70 -12.16
N CYS A 537 -5.55 12.53 -12.71
CA CYS A 537 -5.49 12.88 -14.13
C CYS A 537 -4.42 12.04 -14.87
N PRO A 538 -4.48 11.91 -16.20
CA PRO A 538 -3.53 11.09 -16.94
C PRO A 538 -2.16 11.80 -17.09
N ASP A 539 -2.16 13.12 -17.25
CA ASP A 539 -0.99 13.95 -17.52
C ASP A 539 -1.08 15.33 -16.83
N THR A 540 0.04 16.07 -16.87
CA THR A 540 0.22 17.37 -16.22
C THR A 540 -0.73 18.44 -16.75
N ASP A 541 -1.01 18.42 -18.05
CA ASP A 541 -1.84 19.43 -18.70
C ASP A 541 -3.31 19.26 -18.32
N THR A 542 -3.77 18.02 -18.27
CA THR A 542 -5.10 17.68 -17.75
C THR A 542 -5.21 18.01 -16.26
N ALA A 543 -4.20 17.65 -15.46
CA ALA A 543 -4.18 17.99 -14.03
C ALA A 543 -4.20 19.51 -13.81
N GLN A 544 -3.54 20.28 -14.67
CA GLN A 544 -3.61 21.74 -14.64
C GLN A 544 -5.03 22.25 -14.88
N LEU A 545 -5.67 21.80 -15.97
CA LEU A 545 -7.01 22.25 -16.30
C LEU A 545 -8.02 21.91 -15.20
N PHE A 546 -7.97 20.69 -14.66
CA PHE A 546 -8.83 20.30 -13.54
C PHE A 546 -8.55 21.14 -12.29
N TYR A 547 -7.28 21.42 -11.97
CA TYR A 547 -6.91 22.31 -10.88
C TYR A 547 -7.52 23.70 -11.07
N GLU A 548 -7.33 24.33 -12.22
CA GLU A 548 -7.84 25.67 -12.51
C GLU A 548 -9.37 25.72 -12.44
N LYS A 549 -10.06 24.70 -12.99
CA LYS A 549 -11.53 24.62 -12.97
C LYS A 549 -12.10 24.39 -11.56
N ILE A 550 -11.45 23.58 -10.74
CA ILE A 550 -11.91 23.26 -9.38
C ILE A 550 -11.56 24.35 -8.40
N SER A 551 -10.31 24.82 -8.42
CA SER A 551 -9.80 25.81 -7.48
C SER A 551 -10.19 27.24 -7.85
N GLY A 552 -10.50 27.51 -9.11
CA GLY A 552 -10.61 28.87 -9.66
C GLY A 552 -9.25 29.60 -9.72
N GLU A 553 -8.16 28.98 -9.30
CA GLU A 553 -6.83 29.59 -9.26
C GLU A 553 -6.09 29.34 -10.57
N ARG A 554 -5.61 30.41 -11.20
CA ARG A 554 -4.73 30.34 -12.36
C ARG A 554 -3.67 31.44 -12.33
N LEU A 555 -2.54 31.18 -12.97
CA LEU A 555 -1.50 32.17 -13.20
C LEU A 555 -1.79 32.93 -14.49
N VAL A 556 -1.71 34.26 -14.44
CA VAL A 556 -1.93 35.16 -15.58
C VAL A 556 -0.69 36.02 -15.78
N GLY A 557 -0.12 35.99 -16.98
CA GLY A 557 1.14 36.67 -17.30
C GLY A 557 2.28 35.69 -17.58
N GLU A 558 3.48 36.20 -17.86
CA GLU A 558 4.65 35.38 -18.21
C GLU A 558 5.82 35.64 -17.25
N GLY A 559 6.45 34.56 -16.79
CA GLY A 559 7.66 34.64 -15.97
C GLY A 559 7.46 35.42 -14.68
N LYS A 560 8.27 36.48 -14.46
CA LYS A 560 8.25 37.29 -13.23
C LYS A 560 7.05 38.22 -13.11
N THR A 561 6.24 38.39 -14.15
CA THR A 561 5.01 39.21 -14.13
C THR A 561 3.74 38.37 -14.00
N ALA A 562 3.88 37.07 -13.75
CA ALA A 562 2.74 36.19 -13.52
C ALA A 562 2.07 36.54 -12.18
N GLU A 563 0.79 36.87 -12.22
CA GLU A 563 -0.06 37.11 -11.05
C GLU A 563 -1.06 35.96 -10.88
N THR A 564 -1.31 35.58 -9.63
CA THR A 564 -2.35 34.59 -9.31
C THR A 564 -3.71 35.25 -9.29
N VAL A 565 -4.65 34.72 -10.09
CA VAL A 565 -6.03 35.18 -10.17
C VAL A 565 -6.97 34.08 -9.68
N TYR A 566 -8.04 34.47 -8.98
CA TYR A 566 -9.02 33.56 -8.38
C TYR A 566 -10.42 33.75 -9.01
N ASP A 567 -10.65 33.08 -10.13
CA ASP A 567 -11.90 33.11 -10.89
C ASP A 567 -13.07 32.41 -10.16
N ALA A 568 -14.29 32.62 -10.65
CA ALA A 568 -15.45 31.88 -10.17
C ALA A 568 -15.37 30.40 -10.61
N THR A 569 -15.88 29.50 -9.78
CA THR A 569 -15.91 28.06 -10.03
C THR A 569 -17.29 27.50 -9.68
N ASP A 570 -17.68 26.42 -10.35
CA ASP A 570 -18.88 25.63 -10.02
C ASP A 570 -18.73 24.89 -8.67
N PHE A 571 -17.55 24.92 -8.07
CA PHE A 571 -17.17 24.22 -6.84
C PHE A 571 -16.77 25.17 -5.70
N PRO A 572 -17.68 26.02 -5.18
CA PRO A 572 -17.34 27.10 -4.25
C PRO A 572 -16.59 26.66 -2.99
N GLU A 573 -16.91 25.51 -2.39
CA GLU A 573 -16.20 25.00 -1.20
C GLU A 573 -14.83 24.40 -1.53
N LEU A 574 -14.49 24.16 -2.79
CA LEU A 574 -13.15 23.71 -3.21
C LEU A 574 -12.29 24.86 -3.73
N LYS A 575 -12.88 26.04 -3.93
CA LYS A 575 -12.21 27.23 -4.45
C LYS A 575 -11.03 27.67 -3.56
N ASN A 576 -9.92 28.07 -4.17
CA ASN A 576 -8.83 28.75 -3.46
C ASN A 576 -9.11 30.26 -3.34
N GLU A 577 -8.56 30.85 -2.29
CA GLU A 577 -8.58 32.29 -2.05
C GLU A 577 -7.17 32.75 -1.67
N GLU A 578 -6.94 34.06 -1.71
CA GLU A 578 -5.70 34.62 -1.21
C GLU A 578 -5.43 34.18 0.24
N GLY A 579 -4.31 33.49 0.44
CA GLY A 579 -3.93 32.92 1.73
C GLY A 579 -4.68 31.65 2.17
N LYS A 580 -5.60 31.11 1.35
CA LYS A 580 -6.34 29.87 1.66
C LYS A 580 -6.31 28.88 0.50
N THR A 581 -5.66 27.74 0.73
CA THR A 581 -5.57 26.65 -0.24
C THR A 581 -6.52 25.52 0.14
N HIS A 582 -7.64 25.40 -0.58
CA HIS A 582 -8.61 24.31 -0.45
C HIS A 582 -8.40 23.21 -1.48
N THR A 583 -7.95 23.56 -2.69
CA THR A 583 -7.56 22.62 -3.74
C THR A 583 -6.07 22.72 -3.95
N PHE A 584 -5.40 21.57 -3.94
CA PHE A 584 -3.95 21.46 -4.07
C PHE A 584 -3.58 20.57 -5.27
N ARG A 585 -2.64 21.01 -6.11
CA ARG A 585 -2.10 20.19 -7.23
C ARG A 585 -0.70 19.68 -6.91
N ILE A 586 -0.49 18.38 -7.03
CA ILE A 586 0.74 17.69 -6.60
C ILE A 586 1.95 17.90 -7.55
N ASP A 587 1.74 18.51 -8.71
CA ASP A 587 2.79 18.79 -9.69
C ASP A 587 3.09 20.29 -9.86
N SER A 588 2.75 21.10 -8.85
CA SER A 588 3.05 22.56 -8.83
C SER A 588 4.54 22.91 -8.92
N MET A 589 5.40 21.88 -8.91
CA MET A 589 6.84 21.91 -9.15
C MET A 589 7.25 22.59 -10.47
N LEU A 590 6.43 22.55 -11.53
CA LEU A 590 6.82 23.06 -12.85
C LEU A 590 6.54 24.55 -13.06
N LEU A 591 5.52 25.12 -12.40
CA LEU A 591 5.14 26.53 -12.56
C LEU A 591 5.71 27.45 -11.48
N SER A 592 5.76 26.98 -10.23
CA SER A 592 6.32 27.79 -9.12
C SER A 592 7.85 27.91 -9.21
N ALA A 593 8.54 26.98 -9.89
CA ALA A 593 9.97 27.10 -10.16
C ALA A 593 10.31 28.22 -11.17
N LEU A 594 9.32 28.71 -11.93
CA LEU A 594 9.48 29.71 -12.98
C LEU A 594 9.00 31.12 -12.57
N SER A 595 8.30 31.25 -11.44
CA SER A 595 7.67 32.50 -11.00
C SER A 595 7.91 32.74 -9.50
N GLY A 596 8.87 33.62 -9.19
CA GLY A 596 8.93 34.42 -7.94
C GLY A 596 9.36 33.74 -6.63
N ASP A 597 10.60 33.97 -6.21
CA ASP A 597 11.07 34.48 -4.89
C ASP A 597 12.55 34.09 -4.71
N GLU A 598 13.43 35.09 -4.59
CA GLU A 598 14.89 34.92 -4.56
C GLU A 598 15.45 34.32 -3.24
N GLU A 599 14.62 34.11 -2.21
CA GLU A 599 15.09 33.63 -0.90
C GLU A 599 14.96 32.13 -0.66
N ALA A 600 13.98 31.44 -1.26
CA ALA A 600 13.74 30.01 -1.01
C ALA A 600 14.28 29.11 -2.13
N THR A 601 15.20 28.22 -1.77
CA THR A 601 15.78 27.22 -2.67
C THR A 601 14.72 26.25 -3.20
N LYS A 602 15.02 25.58 -4.32
CA LYS A 602 14.17 24.52 -4.89
C LYS A 602 13.84 23.43 -3.84
N ASP A 603 14.80 23.09 -3.00
CA ASP A 603 14.66 22.05 -1.98
C ASP A 603 13.71 22.46 -0.85
N GLU A 604 13.73 23.73 -0.42
CA GLU A 604 12.81 24.26 0.59
C GLU A 604 11.36 24.28 0.08
N ARG A 605 11.15 24.65 -1.18
CA ARG A 605 9.82 24.63 -1.82
C ARG A 605 9.25 23.21 -1.88
N VAL A 606 10.08 22.23 -2.23
CA VAL A 606 9.70 20.80 -2.24
C VAL A 606 9.41 20.31 -0.82
N ALA A 607 10.19 20.73 0.18
CA ALA A 607 9.95 20.35 1.57
C ALA A 607 8.60 20.88 2.09
N LYS A 608 8.27 22.14 1.79
CA LYS A 608 6.98 22.76 2.19
C LYS A 608 5.78 22.09 1.51
N MET A 609 5.91 21.73 0.23
CA MET A 609 4.87 20.97 -0.48
C MET A 609 4.61 19.61 0.15
N ARG A 610 5.68 18.86 0.44
CA ARG A 610 5.57 17.57 1.12
C ARG A 610 4.94 17.73 2.49
N GLU A 611 5.27 18.79 3.23
CA GLU A 611 4.64 19.06 4.52
C GLU A 611 3.13 19.27 4.38
N ILE A 612 2.66 20.03 3.39
CA ILE A 612 1.21 20.21 3.14
C ILE A 612 0.56 18.86 2.88
N ILE A 613 1.10 18.07 1.94
CA ILE A 613 0.56 16.76 1.54
C ILE A 613 0.55 15.79 2.73
N ASP A 614 1.65 15.71 3.47
CA ASP A 614 1.82 14.84 4.64
C ASP A 614 0.91 15.23 5.80
N THR A 615 0.35 16.45 5.77
CA THR A 615 -0.49 16.98 6.83
C THR A 615 -1.94 17.26 6.43
N ILE A 616 -2.37 16.78 5.25
CA ILE A 616 -3.76 16.89 4.82
C ILE A 616 -4.69 16.30 5.89
N GLY A 617 -5.62 17.14 6.36
CA GLY A 617 -6.60 16.75 7.37
C GLY A 617 -6.03 16.57 8.78
N LYS A 618 -4.80 17.05 9.07
CA LYS A 618 -4.22 17.05 10.43
C LYS A 618 -4.43 18.42 11.10
N PRO A 619 -5.05 18.48 12.31
CA PRO A 619 -5.28 19.74 13.00
C PRO A 619 -4.00 20.53 13.32
N GLY A 620 -4.03 21.84 13.15
CA GLY A 620 -2.92 22.75 13.43
C GLY A 620 -1.73 22.62 12.48
N LYS A 621 -1.94 22.03 11.29
CA LYS A 621 -0.88 21.80 10.29
C LYS A 621 -1.23 22.42 8.95
N PRO A 622 -0.24 22.67 8.06
CA PRO A 622 -0.47 23.36 6.79
C PRO A 622 -1.55 22.71 5.89
N GLY A 623 -1.68 21.38 5.91
CA GLY A 623 -2.69 20.66 5.13
C GLY A 623 -4.08 20.56 5.78
N GLU A 624 -4.31 21.15 6.95
CA GLU A 624 -5.54 20.97 7.75
C GLU A 624 -6.83 21.21 6.95
N PHE A 625 -6.86 22.24 6.10
CA PHE A 625 -8.04 22.68 5.36
C PHE A 625 -8.01 22.34 3.87
N VAL A 626 -7.11 21.46 3.44
CA VAL A 626 -7.13 20.94 2.07
C VAL A 626 -8.33 20.02 1.90
N ARG A 627 -9.15 20.32 0.88
CA ARG A 627 -10.43 19.66 0.56
C ARG A 627 -10.37 18.89 -0.74
N CYS A 628 -9.51 19.27 -1.68
CA CYS A 628 -9.31 18.57 -2.94
C CYS A 628 -7.83 18.46 -3.30
N VAL A 629 -7.42 17.31 -3.81
CA VAL A 629 -6.07 17.05 -4.30
C VAL A 629 -6.14 16.61 -5.75
N VAL A 630 -5.50 17.35 -6.65
CA VAL A 630 -5.36 17.00 -8.08
C VAL A 630 -3.97 16.46 -8.33
N SER A 631 -3.86 15.26 -8.90
CA SER A 631 -2.59 14.55 -9.09
C SER A 631 -2.48 13.93 -10.47
N VAL A 632 -1.27 13.85 -11.00
CA VAL A 632 -0.97 13.12 -12.24
C VAL A 632 -0.69 11.65 -11.96
N SER A 633 -1.41 10.79 -12.66
CA SER A 633 -1.24 9.34 -12.73
C SER A 633 -1.37 8.59 -11.40
N MET A 634 -0.34 8.60 -10.56
CA MET A 634 -0.34 7.98 -9.24
C MET A 634 0.16 9.01 -8.24
N LEU A 635 -0.41 9.01 -7.05
CA LEU A 635 0.17 9.66 -5.89
C LEU A 635 1.40 8.84 -5.43
N THR A 636 2.57 9.14 -5.99
CA THR A 636 3.86 8.52 -5.63
C THR A 636 4.33 8.98 -4.25
N GLU A 637 3.88 10.16 -3.80
CA GLU A 637 4.15 10.65 -2.45
C GLU A 637 3.29 9.90 -1.43
N GLY A 638 3.90 9.50 -0.30
CA GLY A 638 3.36 8.59 0.71
C GLY A 638 2.21 9.15 1.56
N TRP A 639 1.20 9.71 0.90
CA TRP A 639 0.03 10.36 1.49
C TRP A 639 -0.72 9.45 2.46
N ASP A 640 -0.94 9.99 3.68
CA ASP A 640 -1.52 9.29 4.82
C ASP A 640 -2.64 10.13 5.45
N ALA A 641 -3.75 10.26 4.71
CA ALA A 641 -4.95 10.95 5.15
C ALA A 641 -6.08 9.95 5.43
N ASN A 642 -6.84 10.19 6.50
CA ASN A 642 -8.01 9.37 6.87
C ASN A 642 -9.34 10.07 6.58
N ASN A 643 -9.33 11.34 6.19
CA ASN A 643 -10.50 12.15 5.87
C ASN A 643 -10.92 12.05 4.39
N VAL A 644 -10.26 11.23 3.58
CA VAL A 644 -10.60 11.01 2.17
C VAL A 644 -11.95 10.32 2.04
N THR A 645 -12.85 10.87 1.23
CA THR A 645 -14.20 10.31 1.03
C THR A 645 -14.59 10.15 -0.43
N GLN A 646 -13.94 10.87 -1.36
CA GLN A 646 -14.21 10.77 -2.79
C GLN A 646 -12.92 10.63 -3.59
N ILE A 647 -12.96 9.80 -4.63
CA ILE A 647 -11.88 9.61 -5.61
C ILE A 647 -12.49 9.66 -7.00
N LEU A 648 -11.96 10.55 -7.85
CA LEU A 648 -12.26 10.63 -9.27
C LEU A 648 -11.02 10.24 -10.07
N GLY A 649 -11.11 9.17 -10.85
CA GLY A 649 -10.12 8.82 -11.84
C GLY A 649 -10.52 9.28 -13.23
N VAL A 650 -9.66 10.08 -13.85
CA VAL A 650 -9.82 10.60 -15.22
C VAL A 650 -8.74 9.97 -16.10
N ARG A 651 -8.46 8.69 -15.89
CA ARG A 651 -7.38 7.95 -16.55
C ARG A 651 -7.74 6.47 -16.67
N PRO A 652 -7.10 5.70 -17.56
CA PRO A 652 -7.33 4.26 -17.62
C PRO A 652 -6.71 3.58 -16.39
N PHE A 653 -7.50 2.73 -15.73
CA PHE A 653 -7.04 1.83 -14.68
C PHE A 653 -6.92 0.39 -15.20
N ARG A 654 -5.97 0.17 -16.12
CA ARG A 654 -5.80 -1.14 -16.78
C ARG A 654 -5.19 -2.21 -15.87
N SER A 655 -4.40 -1.79 -14.87
CA SER A 655 -3.72 -2.67 -13.92
C SER A 655 -4.46 -2.73 -12.59
N GLN A 656 -4.66 -3.93 -12.05
CA GLN A 656 -5.24 -4.15 -10.71
C GLN A 656 -4.40 -3.44 -9.63
N LEU A 657 -3.08 -3.38 -9.82
CA LEU A 657 -2.18 -2.69 -8.91
C LEU A 657 -2.46 -1.18 -8.83
N LEU A 658 -2.62 -0.54 -9.99
CA LEU A 658 -2.93 0.88 -10.11
C LEU A 658 -4.24 1.22 -9.38
N CYS A 659 -5.26 0.36 -9.52
CA CYS A 659 -6.52 0.48 -8.78
C CYS A 659 -6.28 0.41 -7.27
N GLU A 660 -5.58 -0.62 -6.79
CA GLU A 660 -5.34 -0.83 -5.36
C GLU A 660 -4.50 0.29 -4.74
N GLN A 661 -3.55 0.87 -5.49
CA GLN A 661 -2.73 1.99 -5.02
C GLN A 661 -3.52 3.29 -4.92
N VAL A 662 -4.37 3.61 -5.90
CA VAL A 662 -5.20 4.84 -5.90
C VAL A 662 -6.34 4.71 -4.89
N VAL A 663 -7.12 3.64 -4.95
CA VAL A 663 -8.20 3.36 -3.99
C VAL A 663 -7.64 3.21 -2.58
N GLY A 664 -6.46 2.60 -2.44
CA GLY A 664 -5.70 2.45 -1.20
C GLY A 664 -5.59 3.71 -0.35
N ARG A 665 -5.50 4.88 -1.00
CA ARG A 665 -5.43 6.17 -0.33
C ARG A 665 -6.73 6.56 0.36
N GLY A 666 -7.86 6.15 -0.22
CA GLY A 666 -9.19 6.38 0.30
C GLY A 666 -9.64 5.39 1.39
N LEU A 667 -8.90 4.30 1.61
CA LEU A 667 -9.35 3.18 2.45
C LEU A 667 -9.14 3.38 3.96
N ARG A 668 -8.35 4.36 4.37
CA ARG A 668 -8.05 4.61 5.79
C ARG A 668 -9.26 5.17 6.52
N ARG A 669 -9.61 4.56 7.65
CA ARG A 669 -10.77 4.93 8.47
C ARG A 669 -10.50 6.12 9.38
N ARG A 670 -11.53 6.91 9.67
CA ARG A 670 -11.47 7.98 10.67
C ARG A 670 -11.61 7.44 12.09
N SER A 671 -12.44 6.43 12.28
CA SER A 671 -12.74 5.87 13.60
C SER A 671 -12.51 4.36 13.64
N TYR A 672 -11.99 3.92 14.80
CA TYR A 672 -11.90 2.52 15.19
C TYR A 672 -12.76 2.23 16.42
N ALA A 673 -13.76 3.07 16.69
CA ALA A 673 -14.74 2.83 17.75
C ALA A 673 -15.56 1.58 17.42
N VAL A 674 -15.63 0.67 18.39
CA VAL A 674 -16.29 -0.63 18.26
C VAL A 674 -17.72 -0.49 18.76
N ARG A 675 -18.67 -1.05 18.01
CA ARG A 675 -20.07 -1.17 18.41
C ARG A 675 -20.24 -2.18 19.56
N ASP A 676 -21.41 -2.18 20.18
CA ASP A 676 -21.76 -3.15 21.24
C ASP A 676 -21.64 -4.61 20.80
N ASN A 677 -21.82 -4.88 19.49
CA ASN A 677 -21.67 -6.22 18.91
C ASN A 677 -20.21 -6.63 18.60
N GLY A 678 -19.21 -5.81 18.97
CA GLY A 678 -17.80 -6.09 18.74
C GLY A 678 -17.29 -5.80 17.32
N MET A 679 -18.15 -5.28 16.43
CA MET A 679 -17.79 -4.91 15.05
C MET A 679 -17.56 -3.39 14.92
N LEU A 680 -16.86 -2.98 13.86
CA LEU A 680 -16.73 -1.57 13.49
C LEU A 680 -17.95 -1.12 12.67
N GLU A 681 -18.25 0.18 12.71
CA GLU A 681 -19.24 0.78 11.80
C GLU A 681 -18.72 0.75 10.35
N PRO A 682 -19.57 0.66 9.31
CA PRO A 682 -19.11 0.84 7.96
C PRO A 682 -18.75 2.32 7.71
N GLU A 683 -17.56 2.56 7.15
CA GLU A 683 -17.19 3.84 6.56
C GLU A 683 -16.97 3.63 5.06
N TYR A 684 -17.25 4.65 4.25
CA TYR A 684 -17.27 4.53 2.80
C TYR A 684 -16.36 5.55 2.12
N VAL A 685 -15.82 5.16 0.97
CA VAL A 685 -15.18 6.04 -0.01
C VAL A 685 -15.88 5.84 -1.36
N ASP A 686 -16.32 6.93 -1.97
CA ASP A 686 -16.96 6.90 -3.29
C ASP A 686 -15.89 7.00 -4.37
N VAL A 687 -15.87 6.05 -5.30
CA VAL A 687 -14.82 5.93 -6.33
C VAL A 687 -15.46 5.87 -7.71
N TYR A 688 -15.18 6.87 -8.54
CA TYR A 688 -15.55 6.90 -9.97
C TYR A 688 -14.27 6.89 -10.78
N GLY A 689 -14.22 6.17 -11.91
CA GLY A 689 -13.03 6.15 -12.75
C GLY A 689 -12.75 4.85 -13.46
#